data_AF-A0AA35TIY6-F1
#
_entry.id   AF-A0AA35TIY6-F1
#
_cell.length_a   1.000
_cell.length_b   1.000
_cell.length_c   1.000
_cell.angle_alpha   90.00
_cell.angle_beta   90.00
_cell.angle_gamma   90.00
#
_symmetry.space_group_name_H-M   'P 1'
#
loop_
_entity.id
_entity.type
_entity.pdbx_description
1 polymer ?
#
loop_
_entity_poly.entity_id
_entity_poly.type
_entity_poly.pdbx_seq_one_letter_code
_entity_poly.pdbx_strand_id
1 'polypeptide(L)'
;MAAIDFLAEENICGQTVLKLVSRGNAIIAELLRLSDFIPPVFRLESREEQERYRFILPDFSYFEGPEYYETKIDSNPELQDIDDEFRENHIEILTRFYKVFESVHKYVIDLNRFLEDLEEGVYIQQTLENVLLNEDGKQLLSEALYLYGVMLLITDLKIDGLLRERMLVAFHRYSTQHINVDSNIDDVCKLLRSTGRIPISKVYIEMVIGRLRSDDIYSQVEDYLTEGTLVADFVLDNVVADHHKRCKQIREEVVAAGYKPKKMFVFLLNTAQFEFLLKEMFKKLMDEKQEKWEAFKKEGSERMTELGEVFSGTKPLTRVEKNGWWSRRVASLRYLLSLMTTSTSAGRKITQLIQAMEEVQEFHQLESNLQHFKKTFLVCSYTGFMQEFIKRQPSLVIKLRSTFLKMSSPCNLPCQRILEANSPDLVSVSAYYSRELVGYVRQVLQIIPQTMFHELLHQIIHILTHRMKEVPTRLEKDKMKEFAQLDERYDHALYLSYYSHTTSLSLSSPSLHPTLSSLPLLPPKVALTHLVESVFTEGILLMKTTLVGVVKVDPKQLLEDGIRKELVQQVASALHHSLIFNPKAKTCELEPKLVALSERMSGFRRSFEYIQDYVNIYGLKIWQEEVSRIINYNVDQECNSFLRTKIHDWQSVYQSTTIPIPRFPRSDSESVTFVGRLAREILRITDTRSTSYIDQMGAWYDKKTSVEVVNSRLWLQLKV
;
A
#
# COMPACT_ATOMS: atom_id res chain seq x y z
N MET A 1 -3.76 -41.32 24.65
CA MET A 1 -2.53 -40.54 24.45
C MET A 1 -2.91 -39.34 23.65
N ALA A 2 -2.85 -38.13 24.20
CA ALA A 2 -3.03 -36.92 23.40
C ALA A 2 -1.98 -36.96 22.29
N ALA A 3 -2.40 -36.80 21.04
CA ALA A 3 -1.47 -36.66 19.93
C ALA A 3 -0.53 -35.50 20.29
N ILE A 4 0.78 -35.78 20.32
CA ILE A 4 1.79 -34.75 20.52
C ILE A 4 1.58 -33.75 19.38
N ASP A 5 1.32 -32.50 19.75
CA ASP A 5 1.15 -31.40 18.81
C ASP A 5 2.34 -31.38 17.84
N PHE A 6 2.07 -31.40 16.53
CA PHE A 6 3.11 -31.49 15.52
C PHE A 6 4.03 -30.25 15.56
N LEU A 7 3.48 -29.12 16.00
CA LEU A 7 4.20 -27.84 16.13
C LEU A 7 4.81 -27.64 17.53
N ALA A 8 4.72 -28.62 18.43
CA ALA A 8 5.35 -28.54 19.74
C ALA A 8 6.87 -28.31 19.61
N GLU A 9 7.46 -27.55 20.54
CA GLU A 9 8.91 -27.28 20.55
C GLU A 9 9.77 -28.55 20.63
N GLU A 10 9.21 -29.63 21.19
CA GLU A 10 9.86 -30.93 21.32
C GLU A 10 9.90 -31.72 20.01
N ASN A 11 9.02 -31.39 19.04
CA ASN A 11 8.98 -32.07 17.75
C ASN A 11 9.93 -31.40 16.74
N ILE A 12 11.17 -31.90 16.69
CA ILE A 12 12.23 -31.37 15.82
C ILE A 12 11.83 -31.42 14.33
N CYS A 13 11.07 -32.44 13.90
CA CYS A 13 10.61 -32.57 12.51
C CYS A 13 9.66 -31.42 12.15
N GLY A 14 8.62 -31.21 12.95
CA GLY A 14 7.66 -30.12 12.76
C GLY A 14 8.30 -28.74 12.85
N GLN A 15 9.21 -28.55 13.81
CA GLN A 15 9.96 -27.30 13.95
C GLN A 15 10.90 -27.03 12.78
N THR A 16 11.49 -28.06 12.15
CA THR A 16 12.38 -27.88 11.00
C THR A 16 11.61 -27.40 9.77
N VAL A 17 10.49 -28.07 9.44
CA VAL A 17 9.66 -27.66 8.29
C VAL A 17 8.98 -26.31 8.54
N LEU A 18 8.54 -26.02 9.77
CA LEU A 18 7.97 -24.72 10.15
C LEU A 18 8.99 -23.58 9.96
N LYS A 19 10.24 -23.77 10.40
CA LYS A 19 11.32 -22.80 10.18
C LYS A 19 11.63 -22.61 8.70
N LEU A 20 11.57 -23.67 7.92
CA LEU A 20 11.77 -23.60 6.47
C LEU A 20 10.65 -22.77 5.81
N VAL A 21 9.38 -23.06 6.09
CA VAL A 21 8.22 -22.29 5.61
C VAL A 21 8.27 -20.82 6.05
N SER A 22 8.59 -20.56 7.32
CA SER A 22 8.79 -19.21 7.87
C SER A 22 9.85 -18.42 7.08
N ARG A 23 11.02 -19.03 6.85
CA ARG A 23 12.08 -18.43 6.03
C ARG A 23 11.63 -18.19 4.60
N GLY A 24 10.81 -19.08 4.03
CA GLY A 24 10.29 -18.90 2.68
C GLY A 24 9.42 -17.66 2.54
N ASN A 25 8.56 -17.39 3.53
CA ASN A 25 7.75 -16.17 3.56
C ASN A 25 8.62 -14.90 3.70
N ALA A 26 9.71 -14.96 4.47
CA ALA A 26 10.66 -13.85 4.59
C ALA A 26 11.41 -13.58 3.28
N ILE A 27 11.86 -14.63 2.56
CA ILE A 27 12.53 -14.51 1.26
C ILE A 27 11.60 -13.86 0.22
N ILE A 28 10.34 -14.28 0.16
CA ILE A 28 9.36 -13.69 -0.79
C ILE A 28 9.14 -12.20 -0.50
N ALA A 29 8.98 -11.83 0.78
CA ALA A 29 8.82 -10.43 1.16
C ALA A 29 10.03 -9.58 0.75
N GLU A 30 11.25 -10.10 0.93
CA GLU A 30 12.47 -9.39 0.55
C GLU A 30 12.67 -9.34 -0.98
N LEU A 31 12.36 -10.42 -1.72
CA LEU A 31 12.39 -10.44 -3.19
C LEU A 31 11.47 -9.36 -3.77
N LEU A 32 10.23 -9.29 -3.27
CA LEU A 32 9.28 -8.29 -3.73
C LEU A 32 9.73 -6.88 -3.37
N ARG A 33 10.21 -6.68 -2.13
CA ARG A 33 10.75 -5.39 -1.68
C ARG A 33 11.89 -4.93 -2.59
N LEU A 34 12.88 -5.77 -2.84
CA LEU A 34 14.02 -5.42 -3.69
C LEU A 34 13.61 -5.17 -5.14
N SER A 35 12.59 -5.88 -5.64
CA SER A 35 12.12 -5.68 -7.02
C SER A 35 11.67 -4.24 -7.32
N ASP A 36 11.20 -3.50 -6.31
CA ASP A 36 10.81 -2.09 -6.45
C ASP A 36 12.01 -1.12 -6.43
N PHE A 37 13.20 -1.58 -6.00
CA PHE A 37 14.42 -0.77 -5.86
C PHE A 37 15.51 -1.11 -6.89
N ILE A 38 15.16 -1.79 -8.00
CA ILE A 38 16.09 -2.06 -9.09
C ILE A 38 16.58 -0.72 -9.68
N PRO A 39 17.89 -0.39 -9.62
CA PRO A 39 18.39 0.85 -10.17
C PRO A 39 18.21 0.89 -11.70
N PRO A 40 17.66 1.98 -12.27
CA PRO A 40 17.38 2.06 -13.71
C PRO A 40 18.60 1.82 -14.60
N VAL A 41 19.81 2.13 -14.11
CA VAL A 41 21.08 1.94 -14.84
C VAL A 41 21.31 0.51 -15.31
N PHE A 42 20.78 -0.50 -14.60
CA PHE A 42 20.92 -1.91 -15.01
C PHE A 42 20.04 -2.28 -16.20
N ARG A 43 18.97 -1.52 -16.47
CA ARG A 43 18.09 -1.75 -17.62
C ARG A 43 18.73 -1.32 -18.94
N LEU A 44 19.60 -0.30 -18.90
CA LEU A 44 20.26 0.28 -20.08
C LEU A 44 19.25 0.65 -21.17
N GLU A 45 18.24 1.43 -20.81
CA GLU A 45 17.13 1.81 -21.73
C GLU A 45 17.59 2.81 -22.80
N SER A 46 18.56 3.68 -22.48
CA SER A 46 19.07 4.68 -23.42
C SER A 46 20.33 4.20 -24.16
N ARG A 47 20.47 4.62 -25.42
CA ARG A 47 21.66 4.30 -26.25
C ARG A 47 22.95 4.87 -25.65
N GLU A 48 22.88 6.04 -25.02
CA GLU A 48 24.02 6.67 -24.35
C GLU A 48 24.50 5.84 -23.14
N GLU A 49 23.58 5.31 -22.33
CA GLU A 49 23.92 4.42 -21.22
C GLU A 49 24.47 3.07 -21.72
N GLN A 50 23.90 2.53 -22.78
CA GLN A 50 24.40 1.29 -23.40
C GLN A 50 25.85 1.46 -23.88
N GLU A 51 26.19 2.60 -24.49
CA GLU A 51 27.54 2.89 -24.93
C GLU A 51 28.48 3.14 -23.74
N ARG A 52 28.03 3.87 -22.71
CA ARG A 52 28.82 4.19 -21.51
C ARG A 52 29.14 2.97 -20.64
N TYR A 53 28.16 2.09 -20.41
CA TYR A 53 28.30 0.95 -19.48
C TYR A 53 28.55 -0.39 -20.17
N ARG A 54 28.75 -0.40 -21.51
CA ARG A 54 28.90 -1.62 -22.32
C ARG A 54 29.90 -2.63 -21.74
N PHE A 55 31.05 -2.15 -21.29
CA PHE A 55 32.13 -2.99 -20.78
C PHE A 55 32.06 -3.21 -19.27
N ILE A 56 31.28 -2.39 -18.56
CA ILE A 56 31.16 -2.39 -17.09
C ILE A 56 30.03 -3.33 -16.62
N LEU A 57 28.94 -3.40 -17.38
CA LEU A 57 27.75 -4.23 -17.11
C LEU A 57 27.57 -5.36 -18.14
N PRO A 58 28.52 -6.30 -18.25
CA PRO A 58 28.33 -7.49 -19.08
C PRO A 58 27.31 -8.44 -18.44
N ASP A 59 26.69 -9.27 -19.28
CA ASP A 59 25.85 -10.40 -18.86
C ASP A 59 26.73 -11.64 -18.56
N PHE A 60 26.13 -12.82 -18.48
CA PHE A 60 26.87 -14.06 -18.21
C PHE A 60 27.95 -14.41 -19.25
N SER A 61 28.01 -13.74 -20.41
CA SER A 61 29.15 -13.84 -21.34
C SER A 61 30.48 -13.41 -20.72
N TYR A 62 30.45 -12.62 -19.63
CA TYR A 62 31.65 -12.29 -18.87
C TYR A 62 32.41 -13.54 -18.42
N PHE A 63 31.70 -14.59 -17.97
CA PHE A 63 32.33 -15.81 -17.46
C PHE A 63 33.01 -16.65 -18.55
N GLU A 64 32.69 -16.42 -19.83
CA GLU A 64 33.34 -17.10 -20.96
C GLU A 64 34.71 -16.48 -21.31
N GLY A 65 34.94 -15.22 -20.95
CA GLY A 65 36.21 -14.52 -21.19
C GLY A 65 36.42 -13.29 -20.31
N PRO A 66 36.65 -13.44 -18.99
CA PRO A 66 36.80 -12.33 -18.06
C PRO A 66 37.94 -11.37 -18.44
N GLU A 67 39.07 -11.92 -18.90
CA GLU A 67 40.29 -11.18 -19.25
C GLU A 67 40.06 -10.10 -20.32
N TYR A 68 39.14 -10.35 -21.26
CA TYR A 68 38.81 -9.38 -22.32
C TYR A 68 38.19 -8.10 -21.77
N TYR A 69 37.32 -8.24 -20.76
CA TYR A 69 36.63 -7.11 -20.14
C TYR A 69 37.59 -6.37 -19.20
N GLU A 70 38.26 -7.09 -18.29
CA GLU A 70 39.17 -6.48 -17.31
C GLU A 70 40.35 -5.78 -17.99
N THR A 71 40.99 -6.38 -19.01
CA THR A 71 42.09 -5.73 -19.74
C THR A 71 41.63 -4.43 -20.42
N LYS A 72 40.40 -4.39 -20.95
CA LYS A 72 39.87 -3.18 -21.59
C LYS A 72 39.57 -2.08 -20.59
N ILE A 73 39.05 -2.43 -19.42
CA ILE A 73 38.80 -1.48 -18.33
C ILE A 73 40.16 -0.96 -17.84
N ASP A 74 41.12 -1.84 -17.57
CA ASP A 74 42.44 -1.46 -17.07
C ASP A 74 43.27 -0.62 -18.03
N SER A 75 43.10 -0.85 -19.34
CA SER A 75 43.83 -0.10 -20.37
C SER A 75 43.33 1.33 -20.59
N ASN A 76 42.11 1.67 -20.12
CA ASN A 76 41.47 2.96 -20.38
C ASN A 76 41.14 3.68 -19.06
N PRO A 77 41.87 4.77 -18.72
CA PRO A 77 41.62 5.55 -17.51
C PRO A 77 40.17 6.06 -17.37
N GLU A 78 39.53 6.42 -18.49
CA GLU A 78 38.13 6.88 -18.45
C GLU A 78 37.17 5.74 -18.06
N LEU A 79 37.45 4.50 -18.48
CA LEU A 79 36.62 3.34 -18.09
C LEU A 79 36.87 2.94 -16.64
N GLN A 80 38.09 3.09 -16.13
CA GLN A 80 38.39 2.86 -14.72
C GLN A 80 37.63 3.84 -13.83
N ASP A 81 37.64 5.13 -14.16
CA ASP A 81 36.91 6.15 -13.40
C ASP A 81 35.40 5.86 -13.38
N ILE A 82 34.82 5.41 -14.50
CA ILE A 82 33.39 5.05 -14.57
C ILE A 82 33.10 3.76 -13.79
N ASP A 83 33.98 2.75 -13.83
CA ASP A 83 33.82 1.49 -13.08
C ASP A 83 33.91 1.74 -11.56
N ASP A 84 34.83 2.59 -11.12
CA ASP A 84 34.95 3.04 -9.73
C ASP A 84 33.74 3.84 -9.26
N GLU A 85 33.29 4.82 -10.05
CA GLU A 85 32.05 5.58 -9.77
C GLU A 85 30.84 4.63 -9.69
N PHE A 86 30.76 3.63 -10.58
CA PHE A 86 29.67 2.68 -10.58
C PHE A 86 29.67 1.81 -9.33
N ARG A 87 30.84 1.28 -8.94
CA ARG A 87 31.04 0.46 -7.75
C ARG A 87 30.65 1.21 -6.48
N GLU A 88 31.17 2.42 -6.28
CA GLU A 88 30.90 3.25 -5.09
C GLU A 88 29.40 3.51 -4.89
N ASN A 89 28.64 3.68 -5.97
CA ASN A 89 27.21 3.99 -5.89
C ASN A 89 26.30 2.74 -5.78
N HIS A 90 26.73 1.55 -6.23
CA HIS A 90 25.84 0.39 -6.37
C HIS A 90 26.24 -0.86 -5.57
N ILE A 91 27.41 -0.91 -4.93
CA ILE A 91 27.87 -2.13 -4.24
C ILE A 91 26.93 -2.60 -3.12
N GLU A 92 26.34 -1.66 -2.36
CA GLU A 92 25.42 -1.99 -1.26
C GLU A 92 24.14 -2.66 -1.75
N ILE A 93 23.54 -2.12 -2.82
CA ILE A 93 22.31 -2.65 -3.40
C ILE A 93 22.59 -4.00 -4.08
N LEU A 94 23.69 -4.13 -4.82
CA LEU A 94 24.14 -5.39 -5.41
C LEU A 94 24.32 -6.49 -4.36
N THR A 95 24.95 -6.15 -3.22
CA THR A 95 25.13 -7.08 -2.10
C THR A 95 23.79 -7.55 -1.53
N ARG A 96 22.79 -6.67 -1.44
CA ARG A 96 21.43 -7.06 -0.99
C ARG A 96 20.75 -8.01 -1.97
N PHE A 97 20.81 -7.73 -3.27
CA PHE A 97 20.27 -8.63 -4.30
C PHE A 97 20.93 -10.00 -4.26
N TYR A 98 22.27 -10.06 -4.19
CA TYR A 98 23.00 -11.33 -4.10
C TYR A 98 22.58 -12.14 -2.87
N LYS A 99 22.47 -11.53 -1.68
CA LYS A 99 22.03 -12.24 -0.45
C LYS A 99 20.65 -12.84 -0.56
N VAL A 100 19.72 -12.17 -1.25
CA VAL A 100 18.36 -12.71 -1.46
C VAL A 100 18.38 -13.87 -2.45
N PHE A 101 19.14 -13.74 -3.54
CA PHE A 101 19.36 -14.83 -4.50
C PHE A 101 20.01 -16.06 -3.86
N GLU A 102 21.02 -15.85 -3.03
CA GLU A 102 21.64 -16.89 -2.22
C GLU A 102 20.65 -17.52 -1.24
N SER A 103 19.74 -16.73 -0.66
CA SER A 103 18.70 -17.25 0.22
C SER A 103 17.69 -18.13 -0.51
N VAL A 104 17.33 -17.82 -1.76
CA VAL A 104 16.49 -18.68 -2.62
C VAL A 104 17.20 -20.01 -2.90
N HIS A 105 18.49 -19.95 -3.24
CA HIS A 105 19.30 -21.16 -3.44
C HIS A 105 19.37 -22.01 -2.16
N LYS A 106 19.69 -21.40 -1.03
CA LYS A 106 19.74 -22.07 0.28
C LYS A 106 18.39 -22.67 0.68
N TYR A 107 17.28 -22.02 0.32
CA TYR A 107 15.94 -22.54 0.58
C TYR A 107 15.72 -23.92 -0.01
N VAL A 108 16.01 -24.09 -1.31
CA VAL A 108 15.78 -25.37 -1.99
C VAL A 108 16.78 -26.44 -1.58
N ILE A 109 18.04 -26.07 -1.29
CA ILE A 109 19.03 -27.01 -0.75
C ILE A 109 18.58 -27.56 0.61
N ASP A 110 18.14 -26.68 1.52
CA ASP A 110 17.66 -27.12 2.83
C ASP A 110 16.33 -27.90 2.74
N LEU A 111 15.47 -27.58 1.76
CA LEU A 111 14.24 -28.35 1.53
C LEU A 111 14.56 -29.77 1.06
N ASN A 112 15.45 -29.92 0.07
CA ASN A 112 15.88 -31.23 -0.40
C ASN A 112 16.56 -32.02 0.71
N ARG A 113 17.44 -31.37 1.49
CA ARG A 113 18.06 -31.99 2.67
C ARG A 113 17.03 -32.46 3.70
N PHE A 114 16.00 -31.67 3.97
CA PHE A 114 14.92 -32.08 4.89
C PHE A 114 14.16 -33.31 4.37
N LEU A 115 13.93 -33.38 3.05
CA LEU A 115 13.30 -34.56 2.43
C LEU A 115 14.21 -35.78 2.50
N GLU A 116 15.52 -35.61 2.28
CA GLU A 116 16.53 -36.67 2.45
C GLU A 116 16.58 -37.16 3.90
N ASP A 117 16.60 -36.25 4.88
CA ASP A 117 16.57 -36.58 6.31
C ASP A 117 15.30 -37.37 6.71
N LEU A 118 14.16 -37.11 6.07
CA LEU A 118 12.91 -37.88 6.22
C LEU A 118 12.99 -39.28 5.59
N GLU A 119 13.66 -39.41 4.44
CA GLU A 119 13.86 -40.69 3.75
C GLU A 119 14.89 -41.57 4.48
N GLU A 120 15.95 -40.97 5.03
CA GLU A 120 16.98 -41.65 5.83
C GLU A 120 16.52 -41.98 7.26
N GLY A 121 15.36 -41.48 7.68
CA GLY A 121 14.78 -41.74 8.99
C GLY A 121 15.49 -41.03 10.15
N VAL A 122 16.12 -39.88 9.88
CA VAL A 122 16.76 -39.01 10.89
C VAL A 122 15.75 -38.59 11.95
N TYR A 123 14.51 -38.33 11.54
CA TYR A 123 13.39 -38.04 12.43
C TYR A 123 12.70 -39.33 12.85
N ILE A 124 12.98 -39.77 14.08
CA ILE A 124 12.40 -41.01 14.65
C ILE A 124 10.87 -41.01 14.51
N GLN A 125 10.31 -42.07 13.91
CA GLN A 125 8.87 -42.28 13.67
C GLN A 125 8.18 -41.28 12.70
N GLN A 126 8.93 -40.38 12.08
CA GLN A 126 8.41 -39.44 11.08
C GLN A 126 8.92 -39.84 9.69
N THR A 127 8.01 -40.30 8.85
CA THR A 127 8.24 -40.50 7.41
C THR A 127 7.47 -39.44 6.64
N LEU A 128 7.81 -39.25 5.36
CA LEU A 128 7.07 -38.34 4.49
C LEU A 128 5.56 -38.65 4.48
N GLU A 129 5.19 -39.93 4.48
CA GLU A 129 3.80 -40.39 4.57
C GLU A 129 3.13 -40.01 5.89
N ASN A 130 3.82 -40.19 7.02
CA ASN A 130 3.29 -39.85 8.35
C ASN A 130 3.08 -38.34 8.51
N VAL A 131 4.01 -37.53 7.99
CA VAL A 131 3.89 -36.07 8.02
C VAL A 131 2.71 -35.60 7.15
N LEU A 132 2.49 -36.22 5.99
CA LEU A 132 1.34 -35.93 5.12
C LEU A 132 -0.02 -36.47 5.63
N LEU A 133 -0.02 -37.33 6.66
CA LEU A 133 -1.23 -37.75 7.38
C LEU A 133 -1.60 -36.79 8.51
N ASN A 134 -0.65 -35.98 8.98
CA ASN A 134 -0.89 -34.94 9.96
C ASN A 134 -1.42 -33.67 9.27
N GLU A 135 -2.42 -33.02 9.87
CA GLU A 135 -3.05 -31.81 9.31
C GLU A 135 -2.06 -30.63 9.19
N ASP A 136 -1.25 -30.38 10.21
CA ASP A 136 -0.23 -29.32 10.18
C ASP A 136 0.93 -29.70 9.25
N GLY A 137 1.33 -30.97 9.29
CA GLY A 137 2.41 -31.51 8.46
C GLY A 137 2.08 -31.43 6.96
N LYS A 138 0.87 -31.85 6.54
CA LYS A 138 0.44 -31.76 5.14
C LYS A 138 0.34 -30.31 4.66
N GLN A 139 -0.09 -29.40 5.53
CA GLN A 139 -0.18 -27.98 5.21
C GLN A 139 1.21 -27.39 5.01
N LEU A 140 2.13 -27.59 5.96
CA LEU A 140 3.50 -27.05 5.89
C LEU A 140 4.30 -27.61 4.71
N LEU A 141 4.15 -28.91 4.42
CA LEU A 141 4.75 -29.52 3.24
C LEU A 141 4.17 -28.93 1.95
N SER A 142 2.87 -28.72 1.86
CA SER A 142 2.27 -28.10 0.67
C SER A 142 2.69 -26.64 0.51
N GLU A 143 2.75 -25.90 1.61
CA GLU A 143 3.23 -24.51 1.66
C GLU A 143 4.71 -24.43 1.22
N ALA A 144 5.59 -25.32 1.67
CA ALA A 144 7.00 -25.30 1.31
C ALA A 144 7.24 -25.40 -0.22
N LEU A 145 6.55 -26.35 -0.87
CA LEU A 145 6.62 -26.50 -2.33
C LEU A 145 6.04 -25.27 -3.05
N TYR A 146 4.89 -24.77 -2.57
CA TYR A 146 4.25 -23.58 -3.12
C TYR A 146 5.15 -22.35 -3.02
N LEU A 147 5.77 -22.11 -1.86
CA LEU A 147 6.65 -20.97 -1.61
C LEU A 147 7.87 -20.98 -2.53
N TYR A 148 8.50 -22.14 -2.75
CA TYR A 148 9.59 -22.26 -3.72
C TYR A 148 9.14 -21.89 -5.14
N GLY A 149 7.99 -22.43 -5.57
CA GLY A 149 7.41 -22.08 -6.87
C GLY A 149 7.15 -20.58 -7.02
N VAL A 150 6.62 -19.95 -5.97
CA VAL A 150 6.39 -18.49 -5.94
C VAL A 150 7.70 -17.70 -5.98
N MET A 151 8.75 -18.11 -5.26
CA MET A 151 10.06 -17.45 -5.33
C MET A 151 10.62 -17.43 -6.76
N LEU A 152 10.58 -18.58 -7.45
CA LEU A 152 11.05 -18.69 -8.83
C LEU A 152 10.22 -17.81 -9.77
N LEU A 153 8.89 -17.86 -9.64
CA LEU A 153 7.98 -17.04 -10.45
C LEU A 153 8.18 -15.54 -10.23
N ILE A 154 8.30 -15.09 -8.98
CA ILE A 154 8.57 -13.67 -8.67
C ILE A 154 9.90 -13.26 -9.27
N THR A 155 10.92 -14.08 -9.11
CA THR A 155 12.26 -13.81 -9.64
C THR A 155 12.21 -13.64 -11.17
N ASP A 156 11.51 -14.53 -11.88
CA ASP A 156 11.38 -14.45 -13.34
C ASP A 156 10.48 -13.30 -13.82
N LEU A 157 9.41 -12.97 -13.08
CA LEU A 157 8.42 -11.96 -13.50
C LEU A 157 8.82 -10.53 -13.14
N LYS A 158 9.54 -10.35 -12.03
CA LYS A 158 9.89 -9.02 -11.51
C LYS A 158 11.32 -8.60 -11.84
N ILE A 159 12.19 -9.57 -12.11
CA ILE A 159 13.61 -9.31 -12.38
C ILE A 159 13.99 -10.05 -13.66
N ASP A 160 13.99 -9.30 -14.77
CA ASP A 160 14.31 -9.86 -16.10
C ASP A 160 15.62 -10.65 -16.08
N GLY A 161 15.70 -11.73 -16.87
CA GLY A 161 16.87 -12.61 -16.93
C GLY A 161 18.18 -11.84 -17.16
N LEU A 162 18.24 -11.02 -18.22
CA LEU A 162 19.42 -10.19 -18.52
C LEU A 162 19.80 -9.23 -17.37
N LEU A 163 18.80 -8.71 -16.64
CA LEU A 163 19.05 -7.81 -15.54
C LEU A 163 19.64 -8.55 -14.33
N ARG A 164 19.13 -9.75 -14.02
CA ARG A 164 19.72 -10.65 -13.01
C ARG A 164 21.17 -10.98 -13.33
N GLU A 165 21.45 -11.34 -14.58
CA GLU A 165 22.78 -11.70 -15.04
C GLU A 165 23.77 -10.55 -14.84
N ARG A 166 23.42 -9.34 -15.32
CA ARG A 166 24.25 -8.13 -15.14
C ARG A 166 24.52 -7.81 -13.69
N MET A 167 23.51 -7.94 -12.82
CA MET A 167 23.66 -7.65 -11.39
C MET A 167 24.57 -8.67 -10.70
N LEU A 168 24.42 -9.95 -11.01
CA LEU A 168 25.27 -11.02 -10.48
C LEU A 168 26.73 -10.87 -10.94
N VAL A 169 26.94 -10.54 -12.21
CA VAL A 169 28.28 -10.31 -12.77
C VAL A 169 28.93 -9.06 -12.18
N ALA A 170 28.20 -7.95 -12.08
CA ALA A 170 28.68 -6.75 -11.41
C ALA A 170 29.06 -7.02 -9.95
N PHE A 171 28.21 -7.77 -9.21
CA PHE A 171 28.53 -8.19 -7.86
C PHE A 171 29.78 -9.07 -7.79
N HIS A 172 29.93 -10.04 -8.70
CA HIS A 172 31.11 -10.90 -8.78
C HIS A 172 32.40 -10.10 -9.03
N ARG A 173 32.39 -9.17 -10.00
CA ARG A 173 33.53 -8.31 -10.33
C ARG A 173 33.97 -7.45 -9.14
N TYR A 174 33.04 -6.87 -8.40
CA TYR A 174 33.38 -6.00 -7.27
C TYR A 174 33.70 -6.75 -5.97
N SER A 175 33.17 -7.96 -5.78
CA SER A 175 33.40 -8.75 -4.56
C SER A 175 34.75 -9.47 -4.58
N THR A 176 35.20 -9.92 -5.76
CA THR A 176 36.52 -10.58 -5.94
C THR A 176 37.69 -9.64 -5.68
N GLN A 177 37.48 -8.31 -5.74
CA GLN A 177 38.51 -7.32 -5.42
C GLN A 177 38.78 -7.16 -3.91
N HIS A 178 37.91 -7.68 -3.02
CA HIS A 178 38.06 -7.44 -1.57
C HIS A 178 37.81 -8.63 -0.63
N ILE A 179 37.30 -9.79 -1.07
CA ILE A 179 36.93 -10.86 -0.12
C ILE A 179 37.23 -12.26 -0.69
N ASN A 180 38.22 -12.96 -0.10
CA ASN A 180 38.38 -14.42 -0.18
C ASN A 180 37.26 -15.10 0.62
N VAL A 181 36.05 -15.20 0.07
CA VAL A 181 34.97 -15.99 0.66
C VAL A 181 34.47 -16.97 -0.38
N ASP A 182 34.38 -18.23 0.04
CA ASP A 182 33.69 -19.34 -0.60
C ASP A 182 32.21 -18.99 -0.84
N SER A 183 31.94 -18.05 -1.75
CA SER A 183 30.60 -17.69 -2.15
C SER A 183 30.08 -18.79 -3.08
N ASN A 184 28.88 -19.30 -2.81
CA ASN A 184 28.16 -20.23 -3.70
C ASN A 184 27.71 -19.54 -5.01
N ILE A 185 28.47 -18.57 -5.52
CA ILE A 185 28.11 -17.69 -6.61
C ILE A 185 27.87 -18.48 -7.89
N ASP A 186 28.66 -19.53 -8.13
CA ASP A 186 28.47 -20.42 -9.27
C ASP A 186 27.12 -21.14 -9.21
N ASP A 187 26.73 -21.63 -8.03
CA ASP A 187 25.47 -22.36 -7.85
C ASP A 187 24.26 -21.42 -7.87
N VAL A 188 24.41 -20.21 -7.32
CA VAL A 188 23.42 -19.13 -7.44
C VAL A 188 23.25 -18.72 -8.91
N CYS A 189 24.34 -18.58 -9.67
CA CYS A 189 24.28 -18.28 -11.11
C CYS A 189 23.64 -19.43 -11.91
N LYS A 190 23.91 -20.70 -11.55
CA LYS A 190 23.25 -21.87 -12.16
C LYS A 190 21.74 -21.85 -11.92
N LEU A 191 21.30 -21.52 -10.71
CA LEU A 191 19.88 -21.41 -10.37
C LEU A 191 19.21 -20.24 -11.11
N LEU A 192 19.89 -19.11 -11.27
CA LEU A 192 19.31 -17.88 -11.82
C LEU A 192 19.49 -17.69 -13.31
N ARG A 193 20.17 -18.61 -14.00
CA ARG A 193 20.15 -18.69 -15.46
C ARG A 193 18.71 -18.84 -15.95
N SER A 194 18.39 -18.34 -17.14
CA SER A 194 17.04 -18.35 -17.73
C SER A 194 16.33 -19.72 -17.74
N THR A 195 17.07 -20.83 -17.62
CA THR A 195 16.57 -22.21 -17.56
C THR A 195 16.95 -22.95 -16.27
N GLY A 196 17.54 -22.27 -15.29
CA GLY A 196 18.04 -22.84 -14.05
C GLY A 196 16.90 -23.21 -13.09
N ARG A 197 16.76 -24.48 -12.76
CA ARG A 197 15.89 -24.95 -11.67
C ARG A 197 16.57 -26.10 -10.95
N ILE A 198 16.58 -26.06 -9.63
CA ILE A 198 17.07 -27.18 -8.83
C ILE A 198 15.90 -28.18 -8.70
N PRO A 199 16.10 -29.45 -9.11
CA PRO A 199 15.05 -30.44 -9.01
C PRO A 199 14.74 -30.75 -7.55
N ILE A 200 13.45 -30.90 -7.25
CA ILE A 200 12.93 -31.40 -5.98
C ILE A 200 12.53 -32.87 -6.18
N SER A 201 12.56 -33.68 -5.11
CA SER A 201 12.14 -35.09 -5.14
C SER A 201 10.76 -35.25 -5.83
N LYS A 202 10.73 -36.06 -6.89
CA LYS A 202 9.50 -36.33 -7.66
C LYS A 202 8.44 -37.02 -6.81
N VAL A 203 8.88 -37.92 -5.92
CA VAL A 203 8.01 -38.65 -5.00
C VAL A 203 7.25 -37.69 -4.11
N TYR A 204 7.95 -36.72 -3.52
CA TYR A 204 7.33 -35.67 -2.71
C TYR A 204 6.30 -34.84 -3.49
N ILE A 205 6.63 -34.40 -4.71
CA ILE A 205 5.70 -33.64 -5.55
C ILE A 205 4.45 -34.46 -5.87
N GLU A 206 4.62 -35.72 -6.28
CA GLU A 206 3.51 -36.61 -6.61
C GLU A 206 2.61 -36.89 -5.41
N MET A 207 3.19 -37.08 -4.22
CA MET A 207 2.43 -37.29 -2.98
C MET A 207 1.64 -36.06 -2.56
N VAL A 208 2.23 -34.86 -2.65
CA VAL A 208 1.53 -33.59 -2.36
C VAL A 208 0.38 -33.39 -3.35
N ILE A 209 0.62 -33.58 -4.66
CA ILE A 209 -0.42 -33.47 -5.69
C ILE A 209 -1.54 -34.51 -5.46
N GLY A 210 -1.16 -35.76 -5.14
CA GLY A 210 -2.11 -36.83 -4.84
C GLY A 210 -3.03 -36.48 -3.67
N ARG A 211 -2.48 -35.89 -2.60
CA ARG A 211 -3.24 -35.47 -1.42
C ARG A 211 -4.12 -34.25 -1.68
N LEU A 212 -3.61 -33.25 -2.38
CA LEU A 212 -4.41 -32.09 -2.78
C LEU A 212 -5.61 -32.49 -3.66
N ARG A 213 -5.47 -33.52 -4.51
CA ARG A 213 -6.57 -34.05 -5.33
C ARG A 213 -7.58 -34.88 -4.55
N SER A 214 -7.15 -35.53 -3.47
CA SER A 214 -8.02 -36.37 -2.63
C SER A 214 -8.74 -35.61 -1.54
N ASP A 215 -8.26 -34.41 -1.17
CA ASP A 215 -8.93 -33.56 -0.18
C ASP A 215 -10.26 -33.02 -0.75
N ASP A 216 -11.28 -33.07 0.11
CA ASP A 216 -12.71 -32.99 -0.23
C ASP A 216 -13.13 -31.68 -0.90
N ILE A 217 -12.25 -30.67 -0.93
CA ILE A 217 -12.49 -29.39 -1.58
C ILE A 217 -12.64 -29.58 -3.10
N TYR A 218 -11.86 -30.43 -3.76
CA TYR A 218 -11.95 -30.58 -5.22
C TYR A 218 -13.13 -31.47 -5.66
N SER A 219 -13.57 -32.40 -4.81
CA SER A 219 -14.78 -33.21 -5.01
C SER A 219 -16.05 -32.41 -4.72
N GLN A 220 -16.09 -31.61 -3.64
CA GLN A 220 -17.24 -30.77 -3.30
C GLN A 220 -17.34 -29.49 -4.15
N VAL A 221 -16.26 -29.07 -4.80
CA VAL A 221 -16.29 -27.93 -5.73
C VAL A 221 -17.25 -28.19 -6.89
N GLU A 222 -17.44 -29.43 -7.36
CA GLU A 222 -18.52 -29.73 -8.33
C GLU A 222 -19.91 -29.43 -7.78
N ASP A 223 -20.16 -29.70 -6.49
CA ASP A 223 -21.44 -29.43 -5.83
C ASP A 223 -21.65 -27.92 -5.56
N TYR A 224 -20.61 -27.17 -5.18
CA TYR A 224 -20.67 -25.71 -4.98
C TYR A 224 -20.68 -24.91 -6.29
N LEU A 225 -20.24 -25.50 -7.41
CA LEU A 225 -20.15 -24.84 -8.73
C LEU A 225 -21.40 -24.99 -9.60
N THR A 226 -22.44 -25.67 -9.12
CA THR A 226 -23.70 -25.83 -9.87
C THR A 226 -24.45 -24.52 -10.12
N GLU A 227 -24.07 -23.41 -9.47
CA GLU A 227 -24.44 -22.06 -9.89
C GLU A 227 -23.22 -21.13 -10.02
N GLY A 228 -22.47 -21.28 -11.10
CA GLY A 228 -21.59 -20.23 -11.62
C GLY A 228 -20.10 -20.54 -11.63
N THR A 229 -19.70 -21.47 -12.50
CA THR A 229 -18.40 -21.57 -13.21
C THR A 229 -17.21 -20.79 -12.62
N LEU A 230 -16.48 -21.44 -11.71
CA LEU A 230 -15.08 -21.19 -11.39
C LEU A 230 -14.35 -22.54 -11.48
N VAL A 231 -14.00 -22.94 -12.70
CA VAL A 231 -13.25 -24.19 -12.94
C VAL A 231 -11.85 -24.06 -12.31
N ALA A 232 -11.34 -25.10 -11.67
CA ALA A 232 -10.02 -25.13 -11.02
C ALA A 232 -8.87 -24.67 -11.93
N ASP A 233 -8.99 -24.85 -13.25
CA ASP A 233 -8.07 -24.34 -14.26
C ASP A 233 -8.02 -22.79 -14.31
N PHE A 234 -9.11 -22.11 -13.97
CA PHE A 234 -9.18 -20.64 -13.86
C PHE A 234 -8.22 -20.11 -12.77
N VAL A 235 -7.97 -20.89 -11.73
CA VAL A 235 -7.12 -20.45 -10.61
C VAL A 235 -5.65 -20.63 -10.95
N LEU A 236 -5.27 -21.65 -11.74
CA LEU A 236 -3.90 -21.88 -12.19
C LEU A 236 -3.53 -21.03 -13.41
N ASP A 237 -4.45 -20.82 -14.35
CA ASP A 237 -4.18 -20.08 -15.58
C ASP A 237 -4.14 -18.55 -15.38
N ASN A 238 -4.80 -18.01 -14.35
CA ASN A 238 -4.72 -16.57 -14.03
C ASN A 238 -3.44 -16.17 -13.26
N VAL A 239 -2.51 -17.12 -13.01
CA VAL A 239 -1.20 -16.86 -12.38
C VAL A 239 -0.18 -16.33 -13.41
N VAL A 240 -0.39 -16.64 -14.69
CA VAL A 240 0.56 -16.29 -15.74
C VAL A 240 0.00 -15.11 -16.52
N ALA A 241 0.64 -13.96 -16.29
CA ALA A 241 0.72 -12.74 -17.09
C ALA A 241 -0.29 -12.54 -18.26
N ASP A 242 -0.77 -11.30 -18.39
CA ASP A 242 -1.52 -10.73 -19.54
C ASP A 242 -0.92 -10.98 -20.95
N HIS A 243 0.21 -11.69 -21.04
CA HIS A 243 0.94 -12.01 -22.26
C HIS A 243 0.57 -13.39 -22.85
N HIS A 244 -0.21 -14.22 -22.13
CA HIS A 244 -0.57 -15.55 -22.64
C HIS A 244 -1.93 -15.55 -23.36
N LYS A 245 -1.91 -15.89 -24.67
CA LYS A 245 -3.08 -15.95 -25.56
C LYS A 245 -4.28 -16.73 -24.99
N ARG A 246 -4.03 -17.75 -24.15
CA ARG A 246 -5.04 -18.59 -23.51
C ARG A 246 -5.79 -17.87 -22.39
N CYS A 247 -5.11 -17.05 -21.59
CA CYS A 247 -5.74 -16.22 -20.55
C CYS A 247 -6.67 -15.17 -21.15
N LYS A 248 -6.27 -14.59 -22.29
CA LYS A 248 -7.13 -13.68 -23.05
C LYS A 248 -8.39 -14.38 -23.57
N GLN A 249 -8.25 -15.60 -24.11
CA GLN A 249 -9.38 -16.42 -24.58
C GLN A 249 -10.34 -16.80 -23.44
N ILE A 250 -9.84 -17.26 -22.29
CA ILE A 250 -10.69 -17.60 -21.14
C ILE A 250 -11.39 -16.36 -20.59
N ARG A 251 -10.72 -15.20 -20.53
CA ARG A 251 -11.35 -13.93 -20.14
C ARG A 251 -12.46 -13.55 -21.12
N GLU A 252 -12.23 -13.70 -22.42
CA GLU A 252 -13.22 -13.46 -23.46
C GLU A 252 -14.41 -14.42 -23.35
N GLU A 253 -14.18 -15.69 -23.02
CA GLU A 253 -15.20 -16.72 -22.77
C GLU A 253 -16.03 -16.44 -21.50
N VAL A 254 -15.39 -16.04 -20.39
CA VAL A 254 -16.07 -15.68 -19.13
C VAL A 254 -16.91 -14.41 -19.31
N VAL A 255 -16.40 -13.43 -20.06
CA VAL A 255 -17.18 -12.23 -20.43
C VAL A 255 -18.34 -12.60 -21.36
N ALA A 256 -18.13 -13.53 -22.30
CA ALA A 256 -19.17 -14.07 -23.17
C ALA A 256 -20.24 -14.86 -22.39
N ALA A 257 -19.88 -15.50 -21.27
CA ALA A 257 -20.78 -16.20 -20.35
C ALA A 257 -21.67 -15.27 -19.49
N GLY A 258 -21.60 -13.95 -19.69
CA GLY A 258 -22.47 -12.97 -19.01
C GLY A 258 -21.89 -12.38 -17.72
N TYR A 259 -20.60 -12.60 -17.45
CA TYR A 259 -19.90 -11.97 -16.33
C TYR A 259 -19.90 -10.44 -16.44
N LYS A 260 -20.47 -9.76 -15.43
CA LYS A 260 -20.49 -8.29 -15.33
C LYS A 260 -19.54 -7.85 -14.21
N PRO A 261 -18.32 -7.36 -14.52
CA PRO A 261 -17.31 -6.98 -13.52
C PRO A 261 -17.83 -6.02 -12.45
N LYS A 262 -18.67 -5.04 -12.85
CA LYS A 262 -19.30 -4.08 -11.93
C LYS A 262 -20.24 -4.75 -10.92
N LYS A 263 -21.01 -5.76 -11.34
CA LYS A 263 -21.91 -6.49 -10.44
C LYS A 263 -21.12 -7.36 -9.46
N MET A 264 -20.07 -8.03 -9.95
CA MET A 264 -19.17 -8.81 -9.09
C MET A 264 -18.48 -7.93 -8.06
N PHE A 265 -17.99 -6.75 -8.46
CA PHE A 265 -17.41 -5.77 -7.55
C PHE A 265 -18.38 -5.36 -6.42
N VAL A 266 -19.62 -4.98 -6.78
CA VAL A 266 -20.63 -4.61 -5.78
C VAL A 266 -21.00 -5.78 -4.87
N PHE A 267 -21.07 -7.00 -5.41
CA PHE A 267 -21.30 -8.20 -4.60
C PHE A 267 -20.18 -8.41 -3.59
N LEU A 268 -18.91 -8.41 -4.02
CA LEU A 268 -17.74 -8.53 -3.13
C LEU A 268 -17.71 -7.45 -2.05
N LEU A 269 -18.02 -6.20 -2.42
CA LEU A 269 -18.11 -5.07 -1.48
C LEU A 269 -19.17 -5.29 -0.40
N ASN A 270 -20.36 -5.76 -0.80
CA ASN A 270 -21.46 -6.03 0.13
C ASN A 270 -21.17 -7.27 1.00
N THR A 271 -20.54 -8.30 0.45
CA THR A 271 -20.13 -9.50 1.19
C THR A 271 -19.09 -9.17 2.24
N ALA A 272 -18.07 -8.37 1.90
CA ALA A 272 -17.08 -7.89 2.86
C ALA A 272 -17.72 -7.06 3.99
N GLN A 273 -18.69 -6.21 3.64
CA GLN A 273 -19.44 -5.43 4.63
C GLN A 273 -20.30 -6.32 5.53
N PHE A 274 -20.98 -7.32 4.97
CA PHE A 274 -21.79 -8.27 5.73
C PHE A 274 -20.92 -9.07 6.71
N GLU A 275 -19.80 -9.62 6.24
CA GLU A 275 -18.86 -10.35 7.08
C GLU A 275 -18.33 -9.47 8.23
N PHE A 276 -17.98 -8.21 7.94
CA PHE A 276 -17.52 -7.27 8.95
C PHE A 276 -18.58 -7.02 10.03
N LEU A 277 -19.83 -6.75 9.62
CA LEU A 277 -20.93 -6.53 10.56
C LEU A 277 -21.20 -7.78 11.40
N LEU A 278 -21.16 -8.96 10.79
CA LEU A 278 -21.35 -10.23 11.47
C LEU A 278 -20.24 -10.48 12.50
N LYS A 279 -18.97 -10.26 12.12
CA LYS A 279 -17.81 -10.36 13.02
C LYS A 279 -17.92 -9.39 14.20
N GLU A 280 -18.33 -8.14 13.98
CA GLU A 280 -18.54 -7.16 15.05
C GLU A 280 -19.69 -7.57 15.99
N MET A 281 -20.78 -8.13 15.45
CA MET A 281 -21.88 -8.66 16.27
C MET A 281 -21.41 -9.82 17.16
N PHE A 282 -20.65 -10.77 16.61
CA PHE A 282 -20.08 -11.88 17.38
C PHE A 282 -19.08 -11.41 18.42
N LYS A 283 -18.21 -10.45 18.07
CA LYS A 283 -17.25 -9.87 19.00
C LYS A 283 -17.96 -9.21 20.18
N LYS A 284 -18.96 -8.36 19.91
CA LYS A 284 -19.78 -7.74 20.95
C LYS A 284 -20.47 -8.80 21.83
N LEU A 285 -20.98 -9.87 21.22
CA LEU A 285 -21.60 -10.97 21.96
C LEU A 285 -20.61 -11.69 22.88
N MET A 286 -19.37 -11.90 22.43
CA MET A 286 -18.29 -12.50 23.21
C MET A 286 -17.81 -11.59 24.35
N ASP A 287 -17.67 -10.29 24.09
CA ASP A 287 -17.28 -9.28 25.10
C ASP A 287 -18.34 -9.17 26.20
N GLU A 288 -19.63 -9.16 25.82
CA GLU A 288 -20.77 -9.09 26.75
C GLU A 288 -21.12 -10.46 27.39
N LYS A 289 -20.52 -11.56 26.94
CA LYS A 289 -20.89 -12.93 27.35
C LYS A 289 -20.76 -13.11 28.86
N GLN A 290 -19.63 -12.71 29.44
CA GLN A 290 -19.36 -12.91 30.86
C GLN A 290 -20.26 -12.03 31.73
N GLU A 291 -20.48 -10.78 31.33
CA GLU A 291 -21.36 -9.85 32.03
C GLU A 291 -22.82 -10.34 32.01
N LYS A 292 -23.33 -10.73 30.84
CA LYS A 292 -24.68 -11.28 30.70
C LYS A 292 -24.85 -12.58 31.47
N TRP A 293 -23.83 -13.45 31.48
CA TRP A 293 -23.85 -14.69 32.25
C TRP A 293 -23.98 -14.41 33.75
N GLU A 294 -23.16 -13.51 34.30
CA GLU A 294 -23.24 -13.15 35.72
C GLU A 294 -24.56 -12.45 36.06
N ALA A 295 -25.07 -11.60 35.17
CA ALA A 295 -26.38 -10.94 35.34
C ALA A 295 -27.52 -11.96 35.41
N PHE A 296 -27.61 -12.89 34.46
CA PHE A 296 -28.66 -13.92 34.46
C PHE A 296 -28.51 -14.92 35.60
N LYS A 297 -27.27 -15.24 36.01
CA LYS A 297 -27.00 -16.07 37.18
C LYS A 297 -27.50 -15.39 38.47
N LYS A 298 -27.23 -14.09 38.61
CA LYS A 298 -27.72 -13.28 39.73
C LYS A 298 -29.26 -13.22 39.75
N GLU A 299 -29.87 -12.89 38.61
CA GLU A 299 -31.33 -12.84 38.46
C GLU A 299 -31.98 -14.21 38.77
N GLY A 300 -31.39 -15.31 38.27
CA GLY A 300 -31.84 -16.67 38.57
C GLY A 300 -31.76 -17.02 40.06
N SER A 301 -30.69 -16.59 40.75
CA SER A 301 -30.52 -16.77 42.19
C SER A 301 -31.51 -15.93 43.02
N GLU A 302 -31.78 -14.70 42.59
CA GLU A 302 -32.76 -13.80 43.22
C GLU A 302 -34.18 -14.35 43.08
N ARG A 303 -34.60 -14.74 41.86
CA ARG A 303 -35.91 -15.38 41.63
C ARG A 303 -36.07 -16.69 42.40
N MET A 304 -35.01 -17.49 42.51
CA MET A 304 -35.02 -18.72 43.31
C MET A 304 -35.17 -18.41 44.82
N THR A 305 -34.64 -17.27 45.26
CA THR A 305 -34.79 -16.79 46.64
C THR A 305 -36.20 -16.28 46.91
N GLU A 306 -36.77 -15.50 46.01
CA GLU A 306 -38.17 -15.07 46.08
C GLU A 306 -39.15 -16.25 46.10
N LEU A 307 -38.94 -17.25 45.22
CA LEU A 307 -39.69 -18.51 45.26
C LEU A 307 -39.52 -19.23 46.60
N GLY A 308 -38.30 -19.29 47.14
CA GLY A 308 -38.04 -19.82 48.48
C GLY A 308 -38.83 -19.10 49.58
N GLU A 309 -38.90 -17.77 49.54
CA GLU A 309 -39.64 -16.92 50.50
C GLU A 309 -41.16 -17.07 50.42
N VAL A 310 -41.67 -17.20 49.19
CA VAL A 310 -43.09 -17.44 48.91
C VAL A 310 -43.53 -18.78 49.48
N PHE A 311 -42.76 -19.85 49.23
CA PHE A 311 -43.13 -21.20 49.67
C PHE A 311 -42.68 -21.53 51.10
N SER A 312 -41.79 -20.75 51.71
CA SER A 312 -41.47 -20.83 53.16
C SER A 312 -42.57 -20.20 54.04
N GLY A 313 -43.52 -19.49 53.43
CA GLY A 313 -44.62 -18.81 54.10
C GLY A 313 -44.29 -17.42 54.63
N THR A 314 -43.18 -16.81 54.20
CA THR A 314 -42.79 -15.45 54.60
C THR A 314 -43.41 -14.35 53.73
N LYS A 315 -43.84 -14.65 52.50
CA LYS A 315 -44.67 -13.78 51.64
C LYS A 315 -45.99 -14.50 51.31
N PRO A 316 -47.17 -13.89 51.56
CA PRO A 316 -48.45 -14.57 51.37
C PRO A 316 -48.85 -14.59 49.89
N LEU A 317 -48.63 -15.71 49.20
CA LEU A 317 -49.48 -16.10 48.07
C LEU A 317 -50.61 -16.94 48.63
N THR A 318 -51.80 -16.34 48.68
CA THR A 318 -53.03 -16.95 49.15
C THR A 318 -53.38 -18.18 48.30
N ARG A 319 -53.05 -19.38 48.82
CA ARG A 319 -53.56 -20.75 48.49
C ARG A 319 -52.50 -21.84 48.21
N VAL A 320 -51.36 -21.85 48.90
CA VAL A 320 -50.52 -23.08 48.95
C VAL A 320 -50.03 -23.35 50.38
N GLU A 321 -50.21 -24.57 50.86
CA GLU A 321 -49.75 -25.00 52.19
C GLU A 321 -48.22 -25.12 52.28
N LYS A 322 -47.68 -24.81 53.47
CA LYS A 322 -46.25 -24.77 53.79
C LYS A 322 -45.60 -26.16 53.65
N ASN A 323 -44.72 -26.34 52.67
CA ASN A 323 -44.02 -27.62 52.46
C ASN A 323 -42.52 -27.52 52.80
N GLY A 324 -42.11 -28.10 53.93
CA GLY A 324 -40.71 -28.06 54.42
C GLY A 324 -39.71 -28.81 53.53
N TRP A 325 -40.18 -29.73 52.69
CA TRP A 325 -39.35 -30.42 51.70
C TRP A 325 -38.86 -29.47 50.60
N TRP A 326 -39.70 -28.50 50.21
CA TRP A 326 -39.37 -27.54 49.14
C TRP A 326 -38.31 -26.54 49.57
N SER A 327 -38.35 -26.03 50.81
CA SER A 327 -37.29 -25.14 51.34
C SER A 327 -35.91 -25.80 51.36
N ARG A 328 -35.82 -27.10 51.70
CA ARG A 328 -34.56 -27.88 51.61
C ARG A 328 -34.11 -28.11 50.16
N ARG A 329 -35.04 -28.30 49.24
CA ARG A 329 -34.75 -28.52 47.81
C ARG A 329 -34.35 -27.23 47.09
N VAL A 330 -34.90 -26.07 47.48
CA VAL A 330 -34.49 -24.74 47.02
C VAL A 330 -33.10 -24.36 47.55
N ALA A 331 -32.78 -24.66 48.82
CA ALA A 331 -31.43 -24.50 49.35
C ALA A 331 -30.41 -25.41 48.62
N SER A 332 -30.81 -26.65 48.29
CA SER A 332 -30.00 -27.58 47.50
C SER A 332 -29.85 -27.14 46.05
N LEU A 333 -30.88 -26.55 45.43
CA LEU A 333 -30.84 -25.97 44.08
C LEU A 333 -30.00 -24.69 44.02
N ARG A 334 -30.00 -23.87 45.07
CA ARG A 334 -29.12 -22.70 45.23
C ARG A 334 -27.65 -23.13 45.36
N TYR A 335 -27.39 -24.21 46.11
CA TYR A 335 -26.08 -24.84 46.19
C TYR A 335 -25.66 -25.49 44.86
N LEU A 336 -26.59 -26.13 44.14
CA LEU A 336 -26.38 -26.65 42.78
C LEU A 336 -26.12 -25.54 41.75
N LEU A 337 -26.78 -24.38 41.86
CA LEU A 337 -26.51 -23.19 41.04
C LEU A 337 -25.12 -22.60 41.32
N SER A 338 -24.64 -22.68 42.57
CA SER A 338 -23.24 -22.36 42.89
C SER A 338 -22.24 -23.43 42.40
N LEU A 339 -22.69 -24.67 42.22
CA LEU A 339 -21.91 -25.80 41.66
C LEU A 339 -22.09 -26.01 40.13
N MET A 340 -22.93 -25.22 39.45
CA MET A 340 -23.15 -25.33 38.00
C MET A 340 -21.95 -24.87 37.15
N THR A 341 -20.78 -24.66 37.78
CA THR A 341 -19.49 -24.63 37.10
C THR A 341 -19.20 -25.94 36.35
N THR A 342 -19.84 -27.06 36.71
CA THR A 342 -19.65 -28.35 36.03
C THR A 342 -20.94 -29.19 36.00
N SER A 343 -21.87 -28.86 35.09
CA SER A 343 -22.95 -29.79 34.71
C SER A 343 -22.56 -30.47 33.41
N THR A 344 -22.25 -31.77 33.47
CA THR A 344 -21.77 -32.61 32.36
C THR A 344 -22.67 -32.62 31.12
N SER A 345 -23.95 -32.22 31.22
CA SER A 345 -24.86 -32.11 30.06
C SER A 345 -24.79 -30.75 29.36
N ALA A 346 -24.67 -29.67 30.12
CA ALA A 346 -24.34 -28.34 29.59
C ALA A 346 -22.90 -28.32 29.07
N GLY A 347 -21.99 -28.99 29.78
CA GLY A 347 -20.62 -29.30 29.36
C GLY A 347 -20.62 -30.03 28.03
N ARG A 348 -21.34 -31.14 27.85
CA ARG A 348 -21.43 -31.84 26.55
C ARG A 348 -22.02 -30.99 25.43
N LYS A 349 -23.05 -30.18 25.69
CA LYS A 349 -23.60 -29.24 24.68
C LYS A 349 -22.64 -28.10 24.38
N ILE A 350 -21.88 -27.64 25.36
CA ILE A 350 -20.81 -26.65 25.22
C ILE A 350 -19.61 -27.29 24.52
N THR A 351 -19.27 -28.56 24.75
CA THR A 351 -18.25 -29.31 24.02
C THR A 351 -18.70 -29.59 22.60
N GLN A 352 -19.97 -29.92 22.35
CA GLN A 352 -20.53 -30.03 21.00
C GLN A 352 -20.61 -28.68 20.30
N LEU A 353 -20.88 -27.59 21.01
CA LEU A 353 -20.82 -26.23 20.46
C LEU A 353 -19.38 -25.75 20.27
N ILE A 354 -18.44 -26.12 21.14
CA ILE A 354 -17.01 -25.86 20.99
C ILE A 354 -16.49 -26.67 19.82
N GLN A 355 -16.88 -27.93 19.68
CA GLN A 355 -16.46 -28.81 18.59
C GLN A 355 -17.13 -28.41 17.27
N ALA A 356 -18.40 -28.00 17.28
CA ALA A 356 -19.03 -27.35 16.13
C ALA A 356 -18.45 -25.96 15.85
N MET A 357 -17.95 -25.23 16.86
CA MET A 357 -17.23 -23.97 16.67
C MET A 357 -15.78 -24.19 16.21
N GLU A 358 -15.16 -25.31 16.55
CA GLU A 358 -13.85 -25.79 16.07
C GLU A 358 -13.99 -26.29 14.63
N GLU A 359 -15.07 -26.99 14.27
CA GLU A 359 -15.45 -27.29 12.88
C GLU A 359 -15.79 -26.00 12.10
N VAL A 360 -16.43 -25.00 12.71
CA VAL A 360 -16.60 -23.65 12.13
C VAL A 360 -15.27 -22.85 12.13
N GLN A 361 -14.29 -23.23 12.95
CA GLN A 361 -12.92 -22.75 12.90
C GLN A 361 -12.13 -23.46 11.77
N GLU A 362 -12.48 -24.69 11.38
CA GLU A 362 -12.03 -25.29 10.10
C GLU A 362 -12.56 -24.48 8.90
N PHE A 363 -13.74 -23.85 8.99
CA PHE A 363 -14.15 -22.84 8.00
C PHE A 363 -13.32 -21.54 8.05
N HIS A 364 -12.61 -21.23 9.14
CA HIS A 364 -11.54 -20.20 9.12
C HIS A 364 -10.27 -20.71 8.43
N GLN A 365 -10.03 -22.02 8.35
CA GLN A 365 -8.98 -22.57 7.47
C GLN A 365 -9.35 -22.44 5.99
N LEU A 366 -10.63 -22.32 5.60
CA LEU A 366 -11.02 -21.87 4.26
C LEU A 366 -10.57 -20.42 3.99
N GLU A 367 -10.46 -19.56 5.02
CA GLU A 367 -9.85 -18.23 4.89
C GLU A 367 -8.32 -18.33 4.66
N SER A 368 -7.67 -19.35 5.26
CA SER A 368 -6.26 -19.71 5.09
C SER A 368 -5.95 -20.34 3.71
N ASN A 369 -6.83 -21.22 3.22
CA ASN A 369 -6.65 -21.97 1.98
C ASN A 369 -6.92 -21.14 0.72
N LEU A 370 -7.54 -19.98 0.88
CA LEU A 370 -7.87 -19.07 -0.22
C LEU A 370 -6.91 -17.89 -0.33
N GLN A 371 -5.64 -17.96 0.09
CA GLN A 371 -4.69 -16.89 -0.21
C GLN A 371 -3.21 -17.27 -0.12
N HIS A 372 -2.45 -16.76 -1.09
CA HIS A 372 -1.15 -16.13 -0.79
C HIS A 372 -0.69 -15.11 -1.83
N PHE A 373 -1.23 -15.10 -3.05
CA PHE A 373 -0.80 -14.12 -4.07
C PHE A 373 -1.94 -13.55 -4.94
N LYS A 374 -3.09 -14.23 -4.98
CA LYS A 374 -4.15 -13.99 -5.99
C LYS A 374 -5.12 -12.86 -5.66
N LYS A 375 -5.35 -12.55 -4.37
CA LYS A 375 -6.34 -11.54 -3.99
C LYS A 375 -5.86 -10.11 -4.23
N THR A 376 -4.56 -9.83 -4.04
CA THR A 376 -3.96 -8.51 -4.30
C THR A 376 -3.96 -8.16 -5.79
N PHE A 377 -3.71 -9.12 -6.69
CA PHE A 377 -3.69 -8.88 -8.15
C PHE A 377 -5.09 -8.67 -8.76
N LEU A 378 -6.08 -9.46 -8.32
CA LEU A 378 -7.48 -9.26 -8.73
C LEU A 378 -8.00 -7.90 -8.25
N VAL A 379 -7.57 -7.44 -7.08
CA VAL A 379 -7.96 -6.15 -6.50
C VAL A 379 -7.44 -4.95 -7.32
N CYS A 380 -6.22 -5.01 -7.87
CA CYS A 380 -5.70 -3.96 -8.77
C CYS A 380 -6.59 -3.76 -10.01
N SER A 381 -7.21 -4.83 -10.52
CA SER A 381 -8.15 -4.72 -11.65
C SER A 381 -9.44 -3.97 -11.30
N TYR A 382 -9.82 -3.96 -10.01
CA TYR A 382 -10.98 -3.23 -9.51
C TYR A 382 -10.68 -1.82 -9.02
N THR A 383 -9.41 -1.38 -8.99
CA THR A 383 -9.03 -0.04 -8.55
C THR A 383 -9.80 1.05 -9.31
N GLY A 384 -9.92 0.93 -10.63
CA GLY A 384 -10.70 1.88 -11.44
C GLY A 384 -12.19 1.88 -11.09
N PHE A 385 -12.77 0.72 -10.77
CA PHE A 385 -14.16 0.64 -10.33
C PHE A 385 -14.36 1.22 -8.92
N MET A 386 -13.42 1.00 -8.00
CA MET A 386 -13.41 1.61 -6.67
C MET A 386 -13.33 3.13 -6.77
N GLN A 387 -12.40 3.65 -7.57
CA GLN A 387 -12.22 5.09 -7.77
C GLN A 387 -13.45 5.74 -8.42
N GLU A 388 -14.05 5.10 -9.42
CA GLU A 388 -15.28 5.59 -10.05
C GLU A 388 -16.49 5.52 -9.08
N PHE A 389 -16.55 4.49 -8.24
CA PHE A 389 -17.58 4.34 -7.21
C PHE A 389 -17.46 5.44 -6.14
N ILE A 390 -16.23 5.74 -5.70
CA ILE A 390 -15.91 6.86 -4.80
C ILE A 390 -16.39 8.17 -5.42
N LYS A 391 -16.02 8.46 -6.69
CA LYS A 391 -16.45 9.66 -7.43
C LYS A 391 -17.97 9.83 -7.48
N ARG A 392 -18.71 8.75 -7.74
CA ARG A 392 -20.17 8.80 -7.88
C ARG A 392 -20.92 8.89 -6.57
N GLN A 393 -20.45 8.21 -5.53
CA GLN A 393 -21.13 8.11 -4.23
C GLN A 393 -20.13 8.19 -3.06
N PRO A 394 -19.75 9.40 -2.64
CA PRO A 394 -18.79 9.65 -1.55
C PRO A 394 -19.19 9.02 -0.21
N SER A 395 -20.50 8.98 0.11
CA SER A 395 -21.01 8.43 1.38
C SER A 395 -20.77 6.92 1.54
N LEU A 396 -20.49 6.21 0.45
CA LEU A 396 -20.23 4.76 0.48
C LEU A 396 -18.75 4.42 0.67
N VAL A 397 -17.87 5.42 0.82
CA VAL A 397 -16.46 5.22 1.21
C VAL A 397 -16.34 4.41 2.51
N ILE A 398 -17.32 4.52 3.42
CA ILE A 398 -17.38 3.73 4.66
C ILE A 398 -17.41 2.21 4.36
N LYS A 399 -18.05 1.79 3.26
CA LYS A 399 -18.10 0.36 2.85
C LYS A 399 -16.76 -0.14 2.32
N LEU A 400 -15.87 0.75 1.87
CA LEU A 400 -14.53 0.35 1.46
C LEU A 400 -13.67 -0.06 2.67
N ARG A 401 -13.98 0.43 3.88
CA ARG A 401 -13.28 0.03 5.11
C ARG A 401 -13.30 -1.47 5.34
N SER A 402 -14.46 -2.09 5.24
CA SER A 402 -14.61 -3.54 5.42
C SER A 402 -13.89 -4.31 4.31
N THR A 403 -13.86 -3.76 3.10
CA THR A 403 -13.09 -4.32 1.98
C THR A 403 -11.59 -4.24 2.25
N PHE A 404 -11.06 -3.09 2.72
CA PHE A 404 -9.65 -2.93 3.08
C PHE A 404 -9.23 -3.86 4.22
N LEU A 405 -10.09 -4.05 5.24
CA LEU A 405 -9.88 -5.03 6.30
C LEU A 405 -9.88 -6.46 5.78
N LYS A 406 -10.79 -6.81 4.86
CA LYS A 406 -10.81 -8.14 4.26
C LYS A 406 -9.58 -8.38 3.38
N MET A 407 -8.97 -7.33 2.85
CA MET A 407 -7.70 -7.38 2.12
C MET A 407 -6.48 -7.49 3.03
N SER A 408 -6.58 -7.17 4.33
CA SER A 408 -5.49 -7.43 5.29
C SER A 408 -5.45 -8.87 5.77
N SER A 409 -6.60 -9.56 5.81
CA SER A 409 -6.68 -10.98 6.20
C SER A 409 -5.66 -11.90 5.49
N PRO A 410 -5.47 -11.82 4.14
CA PRO A 410 -4.44 -12.58 3.43
C PRO A 410 -3.02 -12.45 4.00
N CYS A 411 -2.68 -11.23 4.43
CA CYS A 411 -1.33 -10.88 4.84
C CYS A 411 -0.98 -11.45 6.23
N ASN A 412 -1.99 -11.96 6.96
CA ASN A 412 -1.79 -12.52 8.29
C ASN A 412 -1.17 -13.92 8.25
N LEU A 413 -1.49 -14.76 7.26
CA LEU A 413 -0.97 -16.13 7.17
C LEU A 413 0.57 -16.21 7.09
N PRO A 414 1.26 -15.45 6.21
CA PRO A 414 2.73 -15.44 6.23
C PRO A 414 3.28 -14.95 7.58
N CYS A 415 2.61 -13.99 8.23
CA CYS A 415 3.02 -13.48 9.54
C CYS A 415 2.78 -14.50 10.66
N GLN A 416 1.72 -15.30 10.59
CA GLN A 416 1.41 -16.36 11.54
C GLN A 416 2.50 -17.43 11.53
N ARG A 417 2.91 -17.93 10.35
CA ARG A 417 4.00 -18.91 10.24
C ARG A 417 5.33 -18.42 10.81
N ILE A 418 5.63 -17.14 10.63
CA ILE A 418 6.85 -16.54 11.15
C ILE A 418 6.78 -16.36 12.68
N LEU A 419 5.59 -16.02 13.20
CA LEU A 419 5.32 -15.94 14.63
C LEU A 419 5.40 -17.33 15.30
N GLU A 420 4.78 -18.35 14.72
CA GLU A 420 4.83 -19.75 15.18
C GLU A 420 6.28 -20.26 15.24
N ALA A 421 7.11 -19.86 14.27
CA ALA A 421 8.54 -20.22 14.22
C ALA A 421 9.42 -19.38 15.18
N ASN A 422 8.85 -18.41 15.91
CA ASN A 422 9.58 -17.44 16.75
C ASN A 422 10.74 -16.74 16.00
N SER A 423 10.55 -16.42 14.72
CA SER A 423 11.59 -15.78 13.91
C SER A 423 11.63 -14.25 14.13
N PRO A 424 12.83 -13.64 14.17
CA PRO A 424 12.98 -12.19 14.24
C PRO A 424 12.45 -11.46 12.99
N ASP A 425 12.25 -12.17 11.88
CA ASP A 425 11.80 -11.59 10.61
C ASP A 425 10.35 -11.08 10.65
N LEU A 426 9.58 -11.43 11.68
CA LEU A 426 8.16 -11.08 11.81
C LEU A 426 7.93 -9.58 11.65
N VAL A 427 8.76 -8.76 12.30
CA VAL A 427 8.62 -7.30 12.27
C VAL A 427 8.86 -6.78 10.85
N SER A 428 9.89 -7.28 10.16
CA SER A 428 10.23 -6.86 8.79
C SER A 428 9.14 -7.27 7.78
N VAL A 429 8.66 -8.51 7.87
CA VAL A 429 7.67 -9.06 6.93
C VAL A 429 6.29 -8.46 7.13
N SER A 430 5.84 -8.36 8.38
CA SER A 430 4.56 -7.72 8.69
C SER A 430 4.55 -6.24 8.30
N ALA A 431 5.66 -5.51 8.51
CA ALA A 431 5.80 -4.13 8.08
C ALA A 431 5.73 -3.98 6.55
N TYR A 432 6.31 -4.91 5.79
CA TYR A 432 6.24 -4.92 4.33
C TYR A 432 4.81 -5.07 3.83
N TYR A 433 4.12 -6.14 4.21
CA TYR A 433 2.73 -6.36 3.76
C TYR A 433 1.77 -5.27 4.20
N SER A 434 1.98 -4.73 5.41
CA SER A 434 1.20 -3.59 5.89
C SER A 434 1.46 -2.34 5.05
N ARG A 435 2.72 -2.07 4.66
CA ARG A 435 3.08 -0.93 3.81
C ARG A 435 2.46 -1.07 2.42
N GLU A 436 2.51 -2.25 1.81
CA GLU A 436 1.90 -2.51 0.50
C GLU A 436 0.38 -2.28 0.52
N LEU A 437 -0.29 -2.80 1.54
CA LEU A 437 -1.73 -2.62 1.69
C LEU A 437 -2.10 -1.15 1.95
N VAL A 438 -1.31 -0.43 2.75
CA VAL A 438 -1.46 1.01 2.94
C VAL A 438 -1.20 1.78 1.65
N GLY A 439 -0.19 1.40 0.86
CA GLY A 439 0.10 1.96 -0.45
C GLY A 439 -1.09 1.80 -1.41
N TYR A 440 -1.70 0.62 -1.41
CA TYR A 440 -2.91 0.35 -2.19
C TYR A 440 -4.11 1.20 -1.73
N VAL A 441 -4.36 1.28 -0.42
CA VAL A 441 -5.43 2.14 0.14
C VAL A 441 -5.20 3.60 -0.25
N ARG A 442 -3.95 4.10 -0.15
CA ARG A 442 -3.55 5.44 -0.60
C ARG A 442 -3.88 5.63 -2.07
N GLN A 443 -3.53 4.69 -2.93
CA GLN A 443 -3.81 4.76 -4.37
C GLN A 443 -5.31 4.85 -4.67
N VAL A 444 -6.14 4.05 -4.00
CA VAL A 444 -7.60 4.08 -4.18
C VAL A 444 -8.18 5.42 -3.71
N LEU A 445 -7.74 5.92 -2.55
CA LEU A 445 -8.23 7.17 -1.98
C LEU A 445 -7.64 8.42 -2.64
N GLN A 446 -6.51 8.33 -3.37
CA GLN A 446 -5.88 9.45 -4.09
C GLN A 446 -6.84 10.13 -5.07
N ILE A 447 -7.88 9.42 -5.53
CA ILE A 447 -8.89 10.00 -6.41
C ILE A 447 -9.62 11.18 -5.77
N ILE A 448 -9.71 11.21 -4.44
CA ILE A 448 -10.41 12.25 -3.68
C ILE A 448 -9.66 13.59 -3.80
N PRO A 449 -8.38 13.70 -3.37
CA PRO A 449 -7.62 14.93 -3.58
C PRO A 449 -7.44 15.25 -5.07
N GLN A 450 -7.28 14.27 -5.97
CA GLN A 450 -7.21 14.55 -7.40
C GLN A 450 -8.46 15.26 -7.94
N THR A 451 -9.64 14.76 -7.57
CA THR A 451 -10.91 15.35 -7.98
C THR A 451 -11.08 16.74 -7.35
N MET A 452 -10.69 16.89 -6.08
CA MET A 452 -10.69 18.18 -5.37
C MET A 452 -9.82 19.23 -6.10
N PHE A 453 -8.59 18.90 -6.47
CA PHE A 453 -7.69 19.83 -7.16
C PHE A 453 -8.11 20.14 -8.60
N HIS A 454 -8.52 19.11 -9.36
CA HIS A 454 -8.78 19.26 -10.80
C HIS A 454 -10.15 19.90 -11.10
N GLU A 455 -11.19 19.54 -10.35
CA GLU A 455 -12.56 20.04 -10.62
C GLU A 455 -12.92 21.27 -9.77
N LEU A 456 -12.53 21.29 -8.50
CA LEU A 456 -12.95 22.32 -7.55
C LEU A 456 -12.00 23.52 -7.54
N LEU A 457 -10.71 23.27 -7.29
CA LEU A 457 -9.74 24.36 -7.12
C LEU A 457 -9.54 25.16 -8.40
N HIS A 458 -9.56 24.54 -9.58
CA HIS A 458 -9.47 25.28 -10.85
C HIS A 458 -10.63 26.30 -11.01
N GLN A 459 -11.84 25.96 -10.57
CA GLN A 459 -13.00 26.86 -10.63
C GLN A 459 -12.91 27.96 -9.57
N ILE A 460 -12.50 27.62 -8.35
CA ILE A 460 -12.31 28.58 -7.26
C ILE A 460 -11.19 29.57 -7.58
N ILE A 461 -10.04 29.10 -8.07
CA ILE A 461 -8.93 29.95 -8.52
C ILE A 461 -9.41 30.85 -9.66
N HIS A 462 -10.17 30.35 -10.63
CA HIS A 462 -10.72 31.18 -11.69
C HIS A 462 -11.63 32.30 -11.14
N ILE A 463 -12.54 31.99 -10.20
CA ILE A 463 -13.43 32.98 -9.59
C ILE A 463 -12.64 34.00 -8.74
N LEU A 464 -11.75 33.54 -7.88
CA LEU A 464 -10.97 34.40 -6.97
C LEU A 464 -9.92 35.25 -7.70
N THR A 465 -9.41 34.79 -8.84
CA THR A 465 -8.33 35.47 -9.57
C THR A 465 -8.86 36.35 -10.71
N HIS A 466 -9.97 35.98 -11.36
CA HIS A 466 -10.49 36.68 -12.54
C HIS A 466 -11.82 37.43 -12.30
N ARG A 467 -12.59 37.10 -11.27
CA ARG A 467 -13.86 37.79 -10.95
C ARG A 467 -13.78 38.68 -9.70
N MET A 468 -13.05 38.26 -8.67
CA MET A 468 -12.93 39.05 -7.43
C MET A 468 -11.75 40.02 -7.50
N LYS A 469 -11.99 41.29 -7.18
CA LYS A 469 -10.94 42.33 -7.10
C LYS A 469 -10.40 42.34 -5.68
N GLU A 470 -9.08 42.24 -5.54
CA GLU A 470 -8.44 42.35 -4.23
C GLU A 470 -8.66 43.73 -3.62
N VAL A 471 -8.96 43.76 -2.32
CA VAL A 471 -9.14 45.00 -1.59
C VAL A 471 -7.75 45.61 -1.35
N PRO A 472 -7.46 46.82 -1.85
CA PRO A 472 -6.18 47.47 -1.61
C PRO A 472 -6.00 47.78 -0.11
N THR A 473 -4.75 47.85 0.34
CA THR A 473 -4.39 48.16 1.73
C THR A 473 -4.87 49.54 2.19
N ARG A 474 -5.19 50.44 1.25
CA ARG A 474 -5.88 51.72 1.48
C ARG A 474 -7.00 51.88 0.46
N LEU A 475 -8.22 52.14 0.94
CA LEU A 475 -9.41 52.28 0.11
C LEU A 475 -10.17 53.55 0.48
N GLU A 476 -10.50 54.36 -0.53
CA GLU A 476 -11.36 55.52 -0.37
C GLU A 476 -12.79 55.07 -0.03
N LYS A 477 -13.42 55.74 0.94
CA LYS A 477 -14.74 55.36 1.49
C LYS A 477 -15.82 55.20 0.42
N ASP A 478 -15.78 56.01 -0.63
CA ASP A 478 -16.77 56.03 -1.71
C ASP A 478 -16.64 54.82 -2.65
N LYS A 479 -15.42 54.25 -2.76
CA LYS A 479 -15.13 53.04 -3.54
C LYS A 479 -15.39 51.75 -2.76
N MET A 480 -15.73 51.86 -1.47
CA MET A 480 -16.00 50.70 -0.61
C MET A 480 -17.14 49.82 -1.13
N LYS A 481 -18.16 50.42 -1.76
CA LYS A 481 -19.32 49.70 -2.31
C LYS A 481 -18.96 48.90 -3.57
N GLU A 482 -18.03 49.41 -4.37
CA GLU A 482 -17.53 48.75 -5.59
C GLU A 482 -16.61 47.56 -5.25
N PHE A 483 -15.74 47.71 -4.24
CA PHE A 483 -14.86 46.65 -3.76
C PHE A 483 -15.53 45.67 -2.77
N ALA A 484 -16.74 45.99 -2.31
CA ALA A 484 -17.55 45.06 -1.51
C ALA A 484 -18.01 43.86 -2.33
N GLN A 485 -18.17 44.02 -3.67
CA GLN A 485 -18.49 42.94 -4.61
C GLN A 485 -19.60 42.01 -4.09
N LEU A 486 -20.72 42.61 -3.64
CA LEU A 486 -21.72 41.91 -2.84
C LEU A 486 -22.42 40.80 -3.61
N ASP A 487 -22.61 40.94 -4.92
CA ASP A 487 -23.24 39.92 -5.76
C ASP A 487 -22.30 38.73 -5.99
N GLU A 488 -21.03 38.99 -6.29
CA GLU A 488 -20.01 37.94 -6.43
C GLU A 488 -19.73 37.24 -5.10
N ARG A 489 -19.74 37.98 -3.99
CA ARG A 489 -19.62 37.43 -2.63
C ARG A 489 -20.88 36.75 -2.16
N TYR A 490 -22.06 37.15 -2.62
CA TYR A 490 -23.33 36.49 -2.34
C TYR A 490 -23.43 35.18 -3.10
N ASP A 491 -23.08 35.15 -4.39
CA ASP A 491 -22.91 33.89 -5.13
C ASP A 491 -21.90 33.01 -4.39
N HIS A 492 -20.73 33.54 -4.05
CA HIS A 492 -19.74 32.81 -3.26
C HIS A 492 -20.29 32.35 -1.89
N ALA A 493 -21.13 33.12 -1.20
CA ALA A 493 -21.75 32.77 0.09
C ALA A 493 -22.94 31.82 -0.04
N LEU A 494 -23.67 31.83 -1.16
CA LEU A 494 -24.75 30.89 -1.46
C LEU A 494 -24.18 29.51 -1.78
N TYR A 495 -23.02 29.47 -2.44
CA TYR A 495 -22.18 28.28 -2.56
C TYR A 495 -21.77 27.74 -1.16
N LEU A 496 -21.61 28.61 -0.16
CA LEU A 496 -21.20 28.28 1.22
C LEU A 496 -22.36 27.88 2.16
N SER A 497 -23.55 28.50 2.05
CA SER A 497 -24.62 28.41 3.07
C SER A 497 -25.45 27.12 3.04
N TYR A 498 -25.40 26.32 1.97
CA TYR A 498 -26.18 25.07 1.86
C TYR A 498 -25.68 23.95 2.82
N TYR A 499 -24.58 24.20 3.53
CA TYR A 499 -23.91 23.28 4.46
C TYR A 499 -24.63 23.11 5.82
N SER A 500 -25.33 24.11 6.35
CA SER A 500 -25.85 24.04 7.73
C SER A 500 -27.15 23.25 7.90
N HIS A 501 -27.89 23.00 6.81
CA HIS A 501 -29.20 22.35 6.87
C HIS A 501 -29.16 20.84 6.68
N THR A 502 -28.11 20.28 6.08
CA THR A 502 -27.97 18.84 5.87
C THR A 502 -27.32 18.12 7.05
N THR A 503 -26.55 18.83 7.88
CA THR A 503 -25.93 18.30 9.11
C THR A 503 -26.93 17.99 10.22
N SER A 504 -28.10 18.65 10.24
CA SER A 504 -29.11 18.45 11.30
C SER A 504 -30.11 17.32 11.02
N LEU A 505 -30.27 16.93 9.75
CA LEU A 505 -31.24 15.91 9.32
C LEU A 505 -30.66 14.48 9.26
N SER A 506 -29.34 14.30 9.24
CA SER A 506 -28.70 12.96 9.23
C SER A 506 -28.47 12.37 10.62
N LEU A 507 -28.54 13.19 11.69
CA LEU A 507 -28.35 12.76 13.08
C LEU A 507 -29.64 12.27 13.77
N SER A 508 -30.80 12.40 13.12
CA SER A 508 -32.10 11.99 13.68
C SER A 508 -32.89 11.10 12.71
N SER A 509 -32.61 9.79 12.74
CA SER A 509 -33.40 8.69 12.13
C SER A 509 -32.97 8.23 10.71
N PRO A 510 -32.58 6.96 10.50
CA PRO A 510 -32.16 6.43 9.19
C PRO A 510 -33.29 6.14 8.18
N SER A 511 -34.54 6.54 8.43
CA SER A 511 -35.71 5.94 7.76
C SER A 511 -36.58 6.88 6.92
N LEU A 512 -36.19 8.13 6.66
CA LEU A 512 -36.97 9.05 5.82
C LEU A 512 -36.07 9.77 4.82
N HIS A 513 -36.05 9.27 3.58
CA HIS A 513 -35.61 10.06 2.43
C HIS A 513 -36.61 11.21 2.19
N PRO A 514 -36.20 12.48 2.16
CA PRO A 514 -37.06 13.54 1.69
C PRO A 514 -37.22 13.42 0.17
N THR A 515 -38.44 13.58 -0.32
CA THR A 515 -38.75 13.67 -1.75
C THR A 515 -38.09 14.90 -2.36
N LEU A 516 -37.30 14.68 -3.42
CA LEU A 516 -36.46 15.63 -4.16
C LEU A 516 -37.19 16.79 -4.89
N SER A 517 -38.46 17.08 -4.58
CA SER A 517 -39.32 17.92 -5.42
C SER A 517 -39.45 19.40 -5.01
N SER A 518 -38.72 19.88 -3.99
CA SER A 518 -38.87 21.27 -3.51
C SER A 518 -37.55 21.97 -3.17
N LEU A 519 -36.56 21.90 -4.06
CA LEU A 519 -35.34 22.69 -3.99
C LEU A 519 -35.27 23.68 -5.16
N PRO A 520 -34.81 24.93 -4.96
CA PRO A 520 -34.60 25.85 -6.06
C PRO A 520 -33.57 25.25 -7.02
N LEU A 521 -33.82 25.34 -8.32
CA LEU A 521 -32.89 24.91 -9.36
C LEU A 521 -31.58 25.72 -9.27
N LEU A 522 -30.59 25.20 -8.55
CA LEU A 522 -29.20 25.61 -8.68
C LEU A 522 -28.69 25.23 -10.08
N PRO A 523 -27.79 26.02 -10.70
CA PRO A 523 -27.07 25.58 -11.87
C PRO A 523 -26.33 24.25 -11.55
N PRO A 524 -26.47 23.20 -12.38
CA PRO A 524 -26.05 21.84 -12.05
C PRO A 524 -24.55 21.70 -11.74
N LYS A 525 -23.71 22.64 -12.19
CA LYS A 525 -22.26 22.65 -11.92
C LYS A 525 -21.87 23.00 -10.49
N VAL A 526 -22.73 23.71 -9.75
CA VAL A 526 -22.42 24.28 -8.42
C VAL A 526 -22.82 23.35 -7.28
N ALA A 527 -23.93 22.64 -7.46
CA ALA A 527 -24.42 21.67 -6.49
C ALA A 527 -23.53 20.42 -6.39
N LEU A 528 -22.77 20.10 -7.45
CA LEU A 528 -21.90 18.93 -7.49
C LEU A 528 -20.57 19.18 -6.76
N THR A 529 -20.00 20.37 -6.87
CA THR A 529 -18.65 20.68 -6.37
C THR A 529 -18.55 20.72 -4.84
N HIS A 530 -19.52 21.33 -4.14
CA HIS A 530 -19.53 21.42 -2.67
C HIS A 530 -20.07 20.18 -1.94
N LEU A 531 -21.04 19.47 -2.55
CA LEU A 531 -21.54 18.19 -2.03
C LEU A 531 -20.41 17.15 -2.02
N VAL A 532 -19.52 17.22 -2.99
CA VAL A 532 -18.38 16.32 -3.15
C VAL A 532 -17.34 16.54 -2.03
N GLU A 533 -16.92 17.77 -1.74
CA GLU A 533 -15.86 18.05 -0.76
C GLU A 533 -16.28 17.75 0.69
N SER A 534 -17.49 18.16 1.09
CA SER A 534 -18.04 17.90 2.43
C SER A 534 -18.30 16.41 2.65
N VAL A 535 -18.96 15.73 1.71
CA VAL A 535 -19.32 14.32 1.89
C VAL A 535 -18.09 13.40 1.77
N PHE A 536 -17.07 13.77 0.98
CA PHE A 536 -15.80 13.04 0.99
C PHE A 536 -15.04 13.21 2.30
N THR A 537 -14.89 14.45 2.76
CA THR A 537 -14.16 14.73 3.99
C THR A 537 -14.89 14.12 5.18
N GLU A 538 -16.21 14.29 5.28
CA GLU A 538 -17.05 13.66 6.31
C GLU A 538 -17.01 12.12 6.21
N GLY A 539 -17.17 11.55 5.01
CA GLY A 539 -17.12 10.09 4.81
C GLY A 539 -15.78 9.46 5.22
N ILE A 540 -14.66 10.16 4.98
CA ILE A 540 -13.32 9.75 5.41
C ILE A 540 -13.12 10.00 6.91
N LEU A 541 -13.54 11.14 7.44
CA LEU A 541 -13.44 11.47 8.88
C LEU A 541 -14.32 10.57 9.74
N LEU A 542 -15.43 10.04 9.20
CA LEU A 542 -16.27 9.03 9.82
C LEU A 542 -15.62 7.63 9.81
N MET A 543 -14.59 7.39 8.98
CA MET A 543 -13.84 6.15 9.05
C MET A 543 -12.99 6.15 10.32
N LYS A 544 -13.25 5.19 11.21
CA LYS A 544 -12.41 4.99 12.38
C LYS A 544 -11.00 4.57 11.97
N THR A 545 -10.01 5.05 12.70
CA THR A 545 -8.64 4.59 12.58
C THR A 545 -8.59 3.07 12.72
N THR A 546 -7.99 2.41 11.74
CA THR A 546 -8.10 0.97 11.57
C THR A 546 -6.71 0.35 11.54
N LEU A 547 -6.54 -0.73 12.29
CA LEU A 547 -5.30 -1.50 12.29
C LEU A 547 -5.32 -2.43 11.07
N VAL A 548 -4.33 -2.26 10.20
CA VAL A 548 -4.19 -3.00 8.94
C VAL A 548 -2.83 -3.69 8.99
N GLY A 549 -2.85 -5.00 9.29
CA GLY A 549 -1.62 -5.73 9.64
C GLY A 549 -1.05 -5.22 10.97
N VAL A 550 0.18 -4.71 10.98
CA VAL A 550 0.81 -4.08 12.17
C VAL A 550 0.78 -2.56 12.12
N VAL A 551 0.28 -1.97 11.03
CA VAL A 551 0.26 -0.52 10.82
C VAL A 551 -1.12 0.05 11.14
N LYS A 552 -1.14 1.11 11.95
CA LYS A 552 -2.34 1.88 12.24
C LYS A 552 -2.60 2.83 11.08
N VAL A 553 -3.71 2.64 10.38
CA VAL A 553 -4.13 3.47 9.24
C VAL A 553 -5.10 4.52 9.72
N ASP A 554 -4.65 5.77 9.72
CA ASP A 554 -5.46 6.94 10.03
C ASP A 554 -6.01 7.58 8.73
N PRO A 555 -7.32 7.51 8.49
CA PRO A 555 -7.94 8.09 7.30
C PRO A 555 -7.72 9.59 7.17
N LYS A 556 -7.62 10.33 8.29
CA LYS A 556 -7.30 11.77 8.26
C LYS A 556 -5.88 12.00 7.72
N GLN A 557 -4.91 11.24 8.22
CA GLN A 557 -3.53 11.32 7.74
C GLN A 557 -3.42 10.91 6.26
N LEU A 558 -4.17 9.89 5.83
CA LEU A 558 -4.20 9.49 4.42
C LEU A 558 -4.73 10.60 3.50
N LEU A 559 -5.76 11.32 3.93
CA LEU A 559 -6.30 12.46 3.18
C LEU A 559 -5.28 13.60 3.13
N GLU A 560 -4.65 13.95 4.26
CA GLU A 560 -3.60 14.97 4.32
C GLU A 560 -2.42 14.63 3.40
N ASP A 561 -1.92 13.40 3.46
CA ASP A 561 -0.84 12.91 2.59
C ASP A 561 -1.23 13.01 1.10
N GLY A 562 -2.47 12.67 0.77
CA GLY A 562 -2.99 12.75 -0.60
C GLY A 562 -3.09 14.19 -1.11
N ILE A 563 -3.50 15.13 -0.27
CA ILE A 563 -3.55 16.57 -0.57
C ILE A 563 -2.14 17.13 -0.77
N ARG A 564 -1.21 16.79 0.12
CA ARG A 564 0.21 17.17 -0.02
C ARG A 564 0.80 16.64 -1.33
N LYS A 565 0.47 15.40 -1.71
CA LYS A 565 0.94 14.77 -2.96
C LYS A 565 0.45 15.52 -4.20
N GLU A 566 -0.82 15.90 -4.25
CA GLU A 566 -1.33 16.71 -5.37
C GLU A 566 -0.69 18.10 -5.41
N LEU A 567 -0.50 18.76 -4.26
CA LEU A 567 0.21 20.04 -4.20
C LEU A 567 1.64 19.92 -4.76
N VAL A 568 2.40 18.92 -4.30
CA VAL A 568 3.77 18.67 -4.78
C VAL A 568 3.80 18.46 -6.28
N GLN A 569 2.88 17.64 -6.81
CA GLN A 569 2.79 17.39 -8.24
C GLN A 569 2.50 18.67 -9.04
N GLN A 570 1.55 19.48 -8.59
CA GLN A 570 1.15 20.72 -9.28
C GLN A 570 2.24 21.80 -9.23
N VAL A 571 2.86 21.99 -8.05
CA VAL A 571 3.95 22.97 -7.86
C VAL A 571 5.20 22.56 -8.62
N ALA A 572 5.63 21.30 -8.49
CA ALA A 572 6.82 20.81 -9.21
C ALA A 572 6.61 20.88 -10.73
N SER A 573 5.41 20.54 -11.22
CA SER A 573 5.06 20.69 -12.64
C SER A 573 5.05 22.16 -13.08
N ALA A 574 4.48 23.07 -12.28
CA ALA A 574 4.49 24.49 -12.59
C ALA A 574 5.94 25.04 -12.68
N LEU A 575 6.79 24.71 -11.72
CA LEU A 575 8.21 25.10 -11.73
C LEU A 575 8.95 24.54 -12.94
N HIS A 576 8.76 23.25 -13.25
CA HIS A 576 9.42 22.61 -14.37
C HIS A 576 9.04 23.26 -15.71
N HIS A 577 7.74 23.44 -15.98
CA HIS A 577 7.27 23.94 -17.27
C HIS A 577 7.44 25.46 -17.44
N SER A 578 7.31 26.24 -16.36
CA SER A 578 7.44 27.70 -16.44
C SER A 578 8.90 28.15 -16.62
N LEU A 579 9.86 27.40 -16.06
CA LEU A 579 11.29 27.73 -16.09
C LEU A 579 12.04 26.98 -17.18
N ILE A 580 11.51 27.01 -18.41
CA ILE A 580 12.19 26.53 -19.63
C ILE A 580 12.56 27.76 -20.44
N PHE A 581 13.84 28.00 -20.72
CA PHE A 581 14.31 29.19 -21.42
C PHE A 581 14.83 28.86 -22.81
N ASN A 582 14.59 29.74 -23.79
CA ASN A 582 15.19 29.60 -25.10
C ASN A 582 16.54 30.34 -25.16
N PRO A 583 17.68 29.64 -25.34
CA PRO A 583 19.01 30.28 -25.35
C PRO A 583 19.21 31.26 -26.52
N LYS A 584 18.40 31.16 -27.58
CA LYS A 584 18.45 32.04 -28.76
C LYS A 584 17.47 33.22 -28.69
N ALA A 585 16.74 33.38 -27.59
CA ALA A 585 15.80 34.48 -27.43
C ALA A 585 16.54 35.84 -27.42
N LYS A 586 16.04 36.79 -28.23
CA LYS A 586 16.59 38.16 -28.35
C LYS A 586 16.17 39.07 -27.19
N THR A 587 15.08 38.75 -26.52
CA THR A 587 14.53 39.47 -25.36
C THR A 587 14.62 38.58 -24.13
N CYS A 588 14.83 39.19 -22.96
CA CYS A 588 14.84 38.48 -21.68
C CYS A 588 13.46 37.85 -21.42
N GLU A 589 13.38 36.52 -21.38
CA GLU A 589 12.14 35.78 -21.10
C GLU A 589 11.92 35.56 -19.60
N LEU A 590 12.91 35.89 -18.76
CA LEU A 590 12.91 35.57 -17.34
C LEU A 590 11.79 36.30 -16.58
N GLU A 591 11.71 37.62 -16.71
CA GLU A 591 10.69 38.43 -16.03
C GLU A 591 9.24 38.02 -16.37
N PRO A 592 8.81 37.91 -17.65
CA PRO A 592 7.44 37.51 -17.96
C PRO A 592 7.11 36.09 -17.49
N LYS A 593 8.09 35.17 -17.49
CA LYS A 593 7.90 33.80 -16.99
C LYS A 593 7.80 33.74 -15.46
N LEU A 594 8.57 34.55 -14.74
CA LEU A 594 8.48 34.67 -13.28
C LEU A 594 7.16 35.29 -12.85
N VAL A 595 6.66 36.32 -13.56
CA VAL A 595 5.34 36.91 -13.30
C VAL A 595 4.24 35.86 -13.46
N ALA A 596 4.20 35.15 -14.60
CA ALA A 596 3.20 34.10 -14.83
C ALA A 596 3.29 32.95 -13.81
N LEU A 597 4.51 32.57 -13.42
CA LEU A 597 4.72 31.57 -12.37
C LEU A 597 4.21 32.07 -11.01
N SER A 598 4.49 33.33 -10.64
CA SER A 598 4.07 33.92 -9.37
C SER A 598 2.53 33.98 -9.25
N GLU A 599 1.83 34.30 -10.34
CA GLU A 599 0.36 34.29 -10.40
C GLU A 599 -0.18 32.87 -10.17
N ARG A 600 0.42 31.87 -10.83
CA ARG A 600 0.04 30.46 -10.67
C ARG A 600 0.30 29.95 -9.24
N MET A 601 1.46 30.26 -8.68
CA MET A 601 1.85 29.89 -7.31
C MET A 601 0.95 30.57 -6.27
N SER A 602 0.62 31.85 -6.46
CA SER A 602 -0.34 32.58 -5.62
C SER A 602 -1.72 31.93 -5.66
N GLY A 603 -2.19 31.51 -6.85
CA GLY A 603 -3.43 30.75 -7.01
C GLY A 603 -3.45 29.47 -6.18
N PHE A 604 -2.37 28.68 -6.21
CA PHE A 604 -2.24 27.49 -5.37
C PHE A 604 -2.25 27.82 -3.88
N ARG A 605 -1.50 28.83 -3.44
CA ARG A 605 -1.49 29.24 -2.03
C ARG A 605 -2.89 29.65 -1.53
N ARG A 606 -3.58 30.51 -2.28
CA ARG A 606 -4.95 30.96 -1.92
C ARG A 606 -5.94 29.80 -1.88
N SER A 607 -5.77 28.81 -2.77
CA SER A 607 -6.61 27.60 -2.76
C SER A 607 -6.44 26.79 -1.47
N PHE A 608 -5.22 26.73 -0.93
CA PHE A 608 -4.93 26.09 0.36
C PHE A 608 -5.47 26.88 1.55
N GLU A 609 -5.40 28.21 1.50
CA GLU A 609 -6.03 29.08 2.51
C GLU A 609 -7.56 28.87 2.55
N TYR A 610 -8.18 28.50 1.42
CA TYR A 610 -9.60 28.21 1.33
C TYR A 610 -9.98 26.83 1.87
N ILE A 611 -9.31 25.75 1.45
CA ILE A 611 -9.68 24.39 1.84
C ILE A 611 -9.34 24.03 3.30
N GLN A 612 -8.46 24.82 3.95
CA GLN A 612 -7.91 24.50 5.26
C GLN A 612 -8.98 24.28 6.34
N ASP A 613 -10.05 25.07 6.32
CA ASP A 613 -11.13 25.01 7.31
C ASP A 613 -12.07 23.82 7.06
N TYR A 614 -12.26 23.42 5.80
CA TYR A 614 -13.11 22.28 5.43
C TYR A 614 -12.47 20.94 5.76
N VAL A 615 -11.17 20.82 5.49
CA VAL A 615 -10.42 19.58 5.70
C VAL A 615 -9.79 19.51 7.10
N ASN A 616 -9.83 20.63 7.84
CA ASN A 616 -9.24 20.77 9.16
C ASN A 616 -7.73 20.43 9.15
N ILE A 617 -7.00 21.15 8.28
CA ILE A 617 -5.55 21.06 8.06
C ILE A 617 -4.90 22.44 8.16
N TYR A 618 -3.60 22.51 8.41
CA TYR A 618 -2.85 23.76 8.44
C TYR A 618 -2.30 24.10 7.05
N GLY A 619 -3.13 24.72 6.19
CA GLY A 619 -2.81 24.94 4.77
C GLY A 619 -1.51 25.72 4.52
N LEU A 620 -1.29 26.82 5.25
CA LEU A 620 -0.08 27.64 5.11
C LEU A 620 1.21 26.89 5.51
N LYS A 621 1.13 26.05 6.55
CA LYS A 621 2.26 25.22 7.00
C LYS A 621 2.62 24.19 5.93
N ILE A 622 1.63 23.48 5.41
CA ILE A 622 1.81 22.50 4.33
C ILE A 622 2.43 23.17 3.09
N TRP A 623 1.93 24.34 2.70
CA TRP A 623 2.49 25.11 1.59
C TRP A 623 4.00 25.39 1.78
N GLN A 624 4.38 25.92 2.94
CA GLN A 624 5.79 26.26 3.22
C GLN A 624 6.70 25.02 3.28
N GLU A 625 6.24 23.96 3.95
CA GLU A 625 6.98 22.69 4.05
C GLU A 625 7.23 22.09 2.67
N GLU A 626 6.18 21.93 1.86
CA GLU A 626 6.29 21.24 0.57
C GLU A 626 7.01 22.07 -0.49
N VAL A 627 6.80 23.39 -0.56
CA VAL A 627 7.55 24.26 -1.50
C VAL A 627 9.05 24.24 -1.18
N SER A 628 9.42 24.37 0.10
CA SER A 628 10.81 24.28 0.53
C SER A 628 11.41 22.91 0.18
N ARG A 629 10.66 21.83 0.42
CA ARG A 629 11.07 20.46 0.11
C ARG A 629 11.34 20.25 -1.38
N ILE A 630 10.47 20.77 -2.25
CA ILE A 630 10.62 20.69 -3.71
C ILE A 630 11.88 21.41 -4.16
N ILE A 631 12.11 22.64 -3.70
CA ILE A 631 13.27 23.43 -4.10
C ILE A 631 14.55 22.73 -3.66
N ASN A 632 14.66 22.35 -2.39
CA ASN A 632 15.88 21.74 -1.87
C ASN A 632 16.18 20.38 -2.51
N TYR A 633 15.17 19.54 -2.76
CA TYR A 633 15.36 18.31 -3.52
C TYR A 633 15.92 18.57 -4.92
N ASN A 634 15.36 19.55 -5.66
CA ASN A 634 15.85 19.85 -7.01
C ASN A 634 17.26 20.47 -7.02
N VAL A 635 17.65 21.15 -5.93
CA VAL A 635 19.03 21.60 -5.70
C VAL A 635 19.95 20.40 -5.50
N ASP A 636 19.63 19.45 -4.60
CA ASP A 636 20.42 18.22 -4.39
C ASP A 636 20.64 17.48 -5.71
N GLN A 637 19.57 17.35 -6.51
CA GLN A 637 19.61 16.63 -7.79
C GLN A 637 20.44 17.36 -8.86
N GLU A 638 20.47 18.70 -8.87
CA GLU A 638 21.36 19.44 -9.77
C GLU A 638 22.83 19.32 -9.32
N CYS A 639 23.05 19.38 -8.00
CA CYS A 639 24.37 19.24 -7.37
C CYS A 639 25.03 17.87 -7.63
N ASN A 640 24.25 16.82 -7.86
CA ASN A 640 24.76 15.51 -8.27
C ASN A 640 25.67 15.55 -9.51
N SER A 641 25.55 16.57 -10.36
CA SER A 641 26.46 16.77 -11.50
C SER A 641 27.91 17.07 -11.06
N PHE A 642 28.10 17.57 -9.84
CA PHE A 642 29.39 17.97 -9.28
C PHE A 642 29.92 16.99 -8.21
N LEU A 643 29.13 15.98 -7.82
CA LEU A 643 29.49 15.01 -6.77
C LEU A 643 29.98 13.70 -7.37
N ARG A 644 30.97 13.06 -6.73
CA ARG A 644 31.42 11.70 -7.09
C ARG A 644 30.44 10.64 -6.59
N THR A 645 30.13 10.67 -5.29
CA THR A 645 29.04 9.88 -4.71
C THR A 645 27.72 10.61 -4.93
N LYS A 646 26.81 9.99 -5.68
CA LYS A 646 25.53 10.63 -6.03
C LYS A 646 24.55 10.49 -4.88
N ILE A 647 23.80 11.55 -4.60
CA ILE A 647 22.67 11.52 -3.68
C ILE A 647 21.48 10.94 -4.43
N HIS A 648 21.21 9.67 -4.19
CA HIS A 648 20.07 8.98 -4.76
C HIS A 648 18.75 9.41 -4.10
N ASP A 649 17.62 9.13 -4.75
CA ASP A 649 16.29 9.50 -4.27
C ASP A 649 16.01 8.98 -2.86
N TRP A 650 16.40 7.74 -2.56
CA TRP A 650 16.19 7.16 -1.22
C TRP A 650 17.13 7.72 -0.15
N GLN A 651 18.18 8.45 -0.52
CA GLN A 651 19.13 9.09 0.39
C GLN A 651 18.82 10.56 0.64
N SER A 652 18.12 11.23 -0.29
CA SER A 652 17.78 12.65 -0.12
C SER A 652 16.78 12.81 1.02
N VAL A 653 17.11 13.67 1.98
CA VAL A 653 16.27 14.00 3.14
C VAL A 653 14.93 14.62 2.71
N TYR A 654 14.88 15.22 1.52
CA TYR A 654 13.70 15.87 0.98
C TYR A 654 12.76 14.92 0.22
N GLN A 655 13.25 13.75 -0.20
CA GLN A 655 12.43 12.80 -0.92
C GLN A 655 11.65 11.93 0.07
N SER A 656 10.35 11.76 -0.20
CA SER A 656 9.46 10.95 0.63
C SER A 656 8.91 9.78 -0.16
N THR A 657 8.86 8.60 0.47
CA THR A 657 8.24 7.41 -0.12
C THR A 657 6.71 7.54 -0.21
N THR A 658 6.09 8.29 0.70
CA THR A 658 4.64 8.52 0.71
C THR A 658 4.22 9.67 -0.19
N ILE A 659 5.03 10.72 -0.26
CA ILE A 659 4.76 11.96 -1.02
C ILE A 659 5.98 12.25 -1.92
N PRO A 660 6.18 11.48 -3.00
CA PRO A 660 7.36 11.61 -3.84
C PRO A 660 7.31 12.92 -4.64
N ILE A 661 8.46 13.58 -4.76
CA ILE A 661 8.66 14.70 -5.68
C ILE A 661 8.93 14.12 -7.07
N PRO A 662 8.16 14.52 -8.11
CA PRO A 662 8.31 13.96 -9.44
C PRO A 662 9.64 14.37 -10.07
N ARG A 663 10.31 13.41 -10.75
CA ARG A 663 11.40 13.72 -11.68
C ARG A 663 10.83 13.97 -13.06
N PHE A 664 11.35 15.00 -13.71
CA PHE A 664 10.97 15.36 -15.06
C PHE A 664 12.12 15.04 -16.03
N PRO A 665 11.82 14.71 -17.30
CA PRO A 665 12.87 14.52 -18.31
C PRO A 665 13.67 15.81 -18.51
N ARG A 666 14.95 15.66 -18.86
CA ARG A 666 15.83 16.80 -19.14
C ARG A 666 15.31 17.55 -20.35
N SER A 667 15.19 18.88 -20.22
CA SER A 667 14.73 19.76 -21.31
C SER A 667 15.90 20.32 -22.11
N ASP A 668 17.09 20.32 -21.52
CA ASP A 668 18.34 20.82 -22.04
C ASP A 668 19.47 19.84 -21.69
N SER A 669 20.55 19.87 -22.46
CA SER A 669 21.71 18.99 -22.31
C SER A 669 22.54 19.27 -21.06
N GLU A 670 22.45 20.48 -20.51
CA GLU A 670 23.32 20.92 -19.42
C GLU A 670 22.63 20.84 -18.05
N SER A 671 21.34 21.19 -17.93
CA SER A 671 20.64 21.18 -16.65
C SER A 671 19.94 19.85 -16.37
N VAL A 672 19.99 19.42 -15.12
CA VAL A 672 19.22 18.26 -14.63
C VAL A 672 17.82 18.69 -14.21
N THR A 673 17.71 19.85 -13.55
CA THR A 673 16.45 20.37 -12.99
C THR A 673 16.16 21.81 -13.44
N PHE A 674 14.97 22.32 -13.06
CA PHE A 674 14.61 23.72 -13.31
C PHE A 674 15.55 24.71 -12.58
N VAL A 675 16.17 24.29 -11.47
CA VAL A 675 17.11 25.11 -10.70
C VAL A 675 18.35 25.38 -11.54
N GLY A 676 18.88 24.36 -12.21
CA GLY A 676 19.99 24.50 -13.14
C GLY A 676 19.65 25.45 -14.29
N ARG A 677 18.46 25.33 -14.87
CA ARG A 677 17.99 26.21 -15.96
C ARG A 677 17.88 27.66 -15.50
N LEU A 678 17.32 27.89 -14.31
CA LEU A 678 17.21 29.21 -13.73
C LEU A 678 18.59 29.82 -13.44
N ALA A 679 19.49 29.06 -12.83
CA ALA A 679 20.85 29.51 -12.53
C ALA A 679 21.63 29.87 -13.80
N ARG A 680 21.57 29.03 -14.84
CA ARG A 680 22.21 29.30 -16.13
C ARG A 680 21.63 30.52 -16.82
N GLU A 681 20.31 30.71 -16.77
CA GLU A 681 19.68 31.91 -17.34
C GLU A 681 20.10 33.18 -16.59
N ILE A 682 20.17 33.14 -15.26
CA ILE A 682 20.69 34.25 -14.44
C ILE A 682 22.16 34.56 -14.79
N LEU A 683 22.99 33.53 -14.94
CA LEU A 683 24.40 33.71 -15.36
C LEU A 683 24.50 34.29 -16.78
N ARG A 684 23.62 33.88 -17.70
CA ARG A 684 23.57 34.40 -19.09
C ARG A 684 23.25 35.89 -19.11
N ILE A 685 22.24 36.32 -18.36
CA ILE A 685 21.81 37.74 -18.34
C ILE A 685 22.75 38.64 -17.53
N THR A 686 23.57 38.07 -16.63
CA THR A 686 24.59 38.79 -15.86
C THR A 686 26.00 38.64 -16.43
N ASP A 687 26.16 38.07 -17.64
CA ASP A 687 27.46 37.94 -18.26
C ASP A 687 28.06 39.32 -18.56
N THR A 688 29.19 39.61 -17.91
CA THR A 688 29.99 40.83 -18.06
C THR A 688 30.40 41.14 -19.50
N ARG A 689 30.35 40.17 -20.43
CA ARG A 689 30.60 40.40 -21.86
C ARG A 689 29.45 41.12 -22.54
N SER A 690 28.21 40.80 -22.19
CA SER A 690 26.99 41.35 -22.80
C SER A 690 26.31 42.43 -21.97
N THR A 691 26.41 42.37 -20.64
CA THR A 691 25.71 43.28 -19.73
C THR A 691 26.68 44.00 -18.78
N SER A 692 26.22 45.11 -18.21
CA SER A 692 26.97 45.94 -17.26
C SER A 692 26.07 46.36 -16.11
N TYR A 693 26.57 46.21 -14.89
CA TYR A 693 25.87 46.62 -13.67
C TYR A 693 26.09 48.11 -13.40
N ILE A 694 25.01 48.85 -13.15
CA ILE A 694 25.04 50.27 -12.80
C ILE A 694 24.62 50.42 -11.34
N ASP A 695 25.57 50.70 -10.47
CA ASP A 695 25.37 50.74 -9.02
C ASP A 695 24.31 51.77 -8.58
N GLN A 696 24.30 52.94 -9.20
CA GLN A 696 23.34 54.02 -8.93
C GLN A 696 21.89 53.60 -9.22
N MET A 697 21.69 52.69 -10.17
CA MET A 697 20.37 52.18 -10.56
C MET A 697 20.05 50.84 -9.89
N GLY A 698 21.03 50.18 -9.26
CA GLY A 698 20.86 48.85 -8.67
C GLY A 698 20.44 47.79 -9.69
N ALA A 699 20.85 47.93 -10.96
CA ALA A 699 20.34 47.13 -12.07
C ALA A 699 21.41 46.81 -13.13
N TRP A 700 21.21 45.71 -13.85
CA TRP A 700 22.02 45.30 -15.00
C TRP A 700 21.40 45.80 -16.29
N TYR A 701 22.23 46.36 -17.17
CA TYR A 701 21.84 46.86 -18.50
C TYR A 701 22.60 46.14 -19.60
N ASP A 702 21.92 45.88 -20.71
CA ASP A 702 22.55 45.36 -21.93
C ASP A 702 23.46 46.42 -22.57
N LYS A 703 24.71 46.05 -22.88
CA LYS A 703 25.72 46.97 -23.41
C LYS A 703 25.39 47.50 -24.81
N LYS A 704 24.63 46.76 -25.61
CA LYS A 704 24.30 47.12 -27.00
C LYS A 704 22.99 47.87 -27.10
N THR A 705 21.99 47.48 -26.32
CA THR A 705 20.64 48.04 -26.41
C THR A 705 20.34 49.06 -25.31
N SER A 706 21.17 49.12 -24.26
CA SER A 706 20.95 49.94 -23.06
C SER A 706 19.61 49.68 -22.37
N VAL A 707 18.98 48.54 -22.63
CA VAL A 707 17.75 48.10 -21.98
C VAL A 707 18.09 47.44 -20.65
N GLU A 708 17.27 47.72 -19.64
CA GLU A 708 17.35 47.10 -18.32
C GLU A 708 17.03 45.60 -18.41
N VAL A 709 17.88 44.76 -17.82
CA VAL A 709 17.78 43.29 -17.92
C VAL A 709 17.43 42.67 -16.57
N VAL A 710 18.01 43.17 -15.48
CA VAL A 710 17.79 42.67 -14.11
C VAL A 710 17.77 43.83 -13.13
N ASN A 711 16.80 43.85 -12.22
CA ASN A 711 16.69 44.87 -11.17
C ASN A 711 16.34 44.25 -9.81
N SER A 712 16.25 45.10 -8.78
CA SER A 712 15.83 44.70 -7.43
C SER A 712 14.43 44.08 -7.36
N ARG A 713 13.53 44.41 -8.30
CA ARG A 713 12.17 43.85 -8.37
C ARG A 713 12.18 42.38 -8.81
N LEU A 714 13.04 42.04 -9.76
CA LEU A 714 13.24 40.67 -10.21
C LEU A 714 13.71 39.76 -9.05
N TRP A 715 14.62 40.26 -8.21
CA TRP A 715 15.08 39.55 -7.02
C TRP A 715 14.00 39.39 -5.95
N LEU A 716 13.05 40.33 -5.86
CA LEU A 716 11.89 40.18 -4.99
C LEU A 716 10.92 39.11 -5.51
N GLN A 717 10.75 38.99 -6.83
CA GLN A 717 9.93 37.95 -7.44
C GLN A 717 10.52 36.54 -7.25
N LEU A 718 11.85 36.42 -7.16
CA LEU A 718 12.54 35.17 -6.86
C LEU A 718 12.45 34.74 -5.38
N LYS A 719 12.04 35.64 -4.47
CA LYS A 719 11.84 35.34 -3.04
C LYS A 719 10.45 34.79 -2.72
N VAL A 720 9.50 34.91 -3.66
CA VAL A 720 8.12 34.40 -3.55
C VAL A 720 8.12 32.92 -3.93
#